data_AF-A0A0Q5FYV9-F1
#
_entry.id   AF-A0A0Q5FYV9-F1
#
_cell.length_a   1.000
_cell.length_b   1.000
_cell.length_c   1.000
_cell.angle_alpha   90.00
_cell.angle_beta   90.00
_cell.angle_gamma   90.00
#
_symmetry.space_group_name_H-M   'P 1'
#
loop_
_entity.id
_entity.type
_entity.pdbx_description
1 polymer ?
#
loop_
_entity_poly.entity_id
_entity_poly.type
_entity_poly.pdbx_seq_one_letter_code
_entity_poly.pdbx_strand_id
1 'polypeptide(L)'
;MTDTLRLTWDAPATLWEEATPLGNGRIGAMAFGGPGGRYQLNDSTVWSGSPDGPARALQNVRARGAGPERLAEVRAALASGDVRLAEDLLMAFEGPYSQEFLPLADLHVRIDGLEADPETPARTLDLDAATLSETLRIPGGRLTRRSWVSAPAQALIIELTSDVEFDTVVELSTPLRGRVVDSSDALMLDVQAPVDGAPLHEESVDPPLRYAQEDSDFDAYAAVAVALNSDGEVRRSDGRVVVHRARRLLIALSTSSRAGSWWADADGDWRTASRETIRDRARERADAAAQRDVQALLAEHVADRRRVTRARFAIGSRREGAWSVDRDVLHGSDPLLRATVAAEYGMYLLASSSRAGSPAANLQGIWNDQLQPAWSSNYTININTEMNYWSAPVLLSPDALEPLLALVEHLAGTGTDVARELYGARGWVAHHNSDVWGWSLPVGDGHGAASWAIWMMGGVWLTHNLWDAYEFSGDRDLLRERIWPVMRGAVEFCLDWLVADADGVLHTSPSTAPENSYVAADGLPTALGLTATSDLALIGGLFERALVAIDDLEIDDALEAEVRGALAALTPLQVGSDGRLLEWSAEVEEHEPLHRHLSPVVGLYPLDTVTPEGTPELFDASVRLIDARGPGAMGWSWAWKIALRARARQGDVAASLLEEALTPFDGDATRHGPVDGSEWGGLLPNLFSTHPPFQIDGNLGFPAAIAEMLVQSHGGRVHLLPALPQSWRLGDVQGIAVRPGLVLDLSWSDGQMTSAALHNHGSEDRTVLVRLADSEAIVDVAAGSTTDIALPLASDATPIAQDDRRAR
;
A
#
# COMPACT_ATOMS: atom_id res chain seq x y z
N MET A 1 5.05 -22.87 -12.34
CA MET A 1 5.45 -22.18 -13.59
C MET A 1 6.94 -21.81 -13.54
N THR A 2 7.71 -21.92 -14.63
CA THR A 2 9.17 -21.61 -14.64
C THR A 2 9.57 -20.39 -15.46
N ASP A 3 8.62 -19.81 -16.20
CA ASP A 3 8.95 -18.88 -17.29
C ASP A 3 8.86 -17.44 -16.79
N THR A 4 9.92 -16.66 -17.02
CA THR A 4 10.01 -15.29 -16.50
C THR A 4 9.18 -14.29 -17.31
N LEU A 5 8.47 -13.39 -16.61
CA LEU A 5 7.79 -12.26 -17.21
C LEU A 5 8.72 -11.05 -17.31
N ARG A 6 9.04 -10.62 -18.53
CA ARG A 6 9.92 -9.47 -18.80
C ARG A 6 9.19 -8.33 -19.49
N LEU A 7 9.38 -7.13 -18.97
CA LEU A 7 8.87 -5.88 -19.53
C LEU A 7 9.99 -5.10 -20.20
N THR A 8 9.73 -4.54 -21.37
CA THR A 8 10.75 -3.82 -22.16
C THR A 8 10.30 -2.43 -22.60
N TRP A 9 11.26 -1.52 -22.61
CA TRP A 9 11.13 -0.18 -23.19
C TRP A 9 12.16 -0.02 -24.30
N ASP A 10 11.73 0.50 -25.45
CA ASP A 10 12.58 0.69 -26.62
C ASP A 10 13.42 1.97 -26.55
N ALA A 11 13.13 2.85 -25.59
CA ALA A 11 13.87 4.09 -25.34
C ALA A 11 14.35 4.22 -23.87
N PRO A 12 15.50 4.86 -23.63
CA PRO A 12 15.85 5.37 -22.32
C PRO A 12 14.81 6.37 -21.83
N ALA A 13 14.61 6.45 -20.52
CA ALA A 13 13.76 7.46 -19.92
C ALA A 13 14.41 8.84 -19.99
N THR A 14 13.58 9.83 -20.27
CA THR A 14 13.90 11.26 -20.22
C THR A 14 13.15 11.96 -19.08
N LEU A 15 11.99 11.43 -18.70
CA LEU A 15 11.17 11.86 -17.58
C LEU A 15 11.16 10.81 -16.46
N TRP A 16 10.75 11.21 -15.25
CA TRP A 16 10.70 10.32 -14.10
C TRP A 16 9.63 9.23 -14.27
N GLU A 17 8.51 9.60 -14.88
CA GLU A 17 7.36 8.76 -15.24
C GLU A 17 7.67 7.71 -16.31
N GLU A 18 8.83 7.82 -16.95
CA GLU A 18 9.34 6.84 -17.90
C GLU A 18 10.36 5.89 -17.25
N ALA A 19 10.96 6.26 -16.11
CA ALA A 19 12.05 5.53 -15.47
C ALA A 19 11.57 4.22 -14.82
N THR A 20 12.44 3.23 -14.76
CA THR A 20 12.10 1.90 -14.22
C THR A 20 12.31 1.88 -12.71
N PRO A 21 11.28 1.57 -11.90
CA PRO A 21 11.42 1.48 -10.45
C PRO A 21 12.15 0.20 -10.05
N LEU A 22 13.12 0.32 -9.15
CA LEU A 22 13.82 -0.78 -8.47
C LEU A 22 13.76 -0.53 -6.96
N GLY A 23 13.70 -1.59 -6.14
CA GLY A 23 13.70 -1.40 -4.69
C GLY A 23 13.89 -2.68 -3.89
N ASN A 24 14.19 -2.50 -2.59
CA ASN A 24 14.31 -3.58 -1.61
C ASN A 24 13.50 -3.33 -0.32
N GLY A 25 12.49 -2.48 -0.39
CA GLY A 25 11.68 -2.01 0.74
C GLY A 25 12.29 -0.83 1.51
N ARG A 26 13.60 -0.61 1.38
CA ARG A 26 14.29 0.53 1.99
C ARG A 26 14.85 1.50 0.96
N ILE A 27 15.78 1.01 0.13
CA ILE A 27 16.39 1.80 -0.95
C ILE A 27 15.47 1.70 -2.16
N GLY A 28 15.01 2.84 -2.65
CA GLY A 28 14.31 2.98 -3.92
C GLY A 28 15.24 3.58 -4.96
N ALA A 29 15.18 3.11 -6.20
CA ALA A 29 15.88 3.71 -7.32
C ALA A 29 15.00 3.79 -8.56
N MET A 30 14.88 4.97 -9.14
CA MET A 30 14.27 5.18 -10.45
C MET A 30 15.39 5.22 -11.50
N ALA A 31 15.51 4.14 -12.27
CA ALA A 31 16.58 3.94 -13.24
C ALA A 31 16.17 4.45 -14.62
N PHE A 32 16.86 5.50 -15.10
CA PHE A 32 16.52 6.15 -16.37
C PHE A 32 17.02 5.34 -17.57
N GLY A 33 18.05 4.53 -17.39
CA GLY A 33 18.68 3.78 -18.46
C GLY A 33 19.43 4.66 -19.47
N GLY A 34 19.92 4.02 -20.53
CA GLY A 34 20.65 4.70 -21.61
C GLY A 34 21.96 5.37 -21.18
N PRO A 35 22.50 6.25 -22.06
CA PRO A 35 23.84 6.82 -21.89
C PRO A 35 23.96 7.81 -20.73
N GLY A 36 22.85 8.37 -20.24
CA GLY A 36 22.85 9.29 -19.10
C GLY A 36 23.19 8.62 -17.77
N GLY A 37 22.95 7.31 -17.65
CA GLY A 37 23.32 6.50 -16.47
C GLY A 37 22.85 7.08 -15.13
N ARG A 38 21.65 7.66 -15.10
CA ARG A 38 21.06 8.30 -13.92
C ARG A 38 20.18 7.30 -13.14
N TYR A 39 20.37 7.30 -11.83
CA TYR A 39 19.49 6.65 -10.86
C TYR A 39 19.07 7.71 -9.84
N GLN A 40 17.80 8.09 -9.84
CA GLN A 40 17.24 8.91 -8.75
C GLN A 40 16.97 7.98 -7.57
N LEU A 41 17.35 8.37 -6.36
CA LEU A 41 17.41 7.53 -5.17
C LEU A 41 16.50 8.05 -4.05
N ASN A 42 15.88 7.10 -3.38
CA ASN A 42 15.16 7.28 -2.13
C ASN A 42 15.68 6.31 -1.08
N ASP A 43 15.49 6.67 0.19
CA ASP A 43 15.51 5.74 1.32
C ASP A 43 14.20 5.95 2.07
N SER A 44 13.44 4.88 2.32
CA SER A 44 12.10 4.94 2.91
C SER A 44 12.04 5.57 4.31
N THR A 45 13.19 5.82 4.93
CA THR A 45 13.30 6.50 6.23
C THR A 45 13.63 7.99 6.11
N VAL A 46 13.84 8.52 4.90
CA VAL A 46 14.19 9.94 4.70
C VAL A 46 12.93 10.77 4.53
N TRP A 47 12.50 11.35 5.64
CA TRP A 47 11.33 12.22 5.75
C TRP A 47 11.72 13.55 6.40
N SER A 48 10.90 14.58 6.20
CA SER A 48 10.90 15.73 7.09
C SER A 48 10.34 15.35 8.48
N GLY A 49 10.49 16.24 9.46
CA GLY A 49 9.94 16.02 10.81
C GLY A 49 10.94 15.48 11.82
N SER A 50 10.40 14.99 12.94
CA SER A 50 11.18 14.45 14.05
C SER A 50 10.32 13.53 14.93
N PRO A 51 10.93 12.56 15.65
CA PRO A 51 10.22 11.66 16.57
C PRO A 51 9.36 12.35 17.63
N ASP A 52 9.78 13.51 18.14
CA ASP A 52 9.04 14.24 19.18
C ASP A 52 7.95 15.17 18.59
N GLY A 53 7.80 15.19 17.25
CA GLY A 53 6.84 16.01 16.52
C GLY A 53 5.38 15.76 16.94
N PRO A 54 4.89 14.51 16.90
CA PRO A 54 3.51 14.19 17.31
C PRO A 54 3.18 14.65 18.73
N ALA A 55 4.06 14.38 19.71
CA ALA A 55 3.84 14.78 21.10
C ALA A 55 3.79 16.30 21.28
N ARG A 56 4.67 17.05 20.60
CA ARG A 56 4.65 18.52 20.59
C ARG A 56 3.37 19.07 19.96
N ALA A 57 2.92 18.46 18.88
CA ALA A 57 1.69 18.88 18.21
C ALA A 57 0.45 18.63 19.09
N LEU A 58 0.38 17.49 19.79
CA LEU A 58 -0.67 17.20 20.75
C LEU A 58 -0.73 18.27 21.86
N GLN A 59 0.42 18.65 22.42
CA GLN A 59 0.48 19.73 23.42
C GLN A 59 -0.03 21.06 22.87
N ASN A 60 0.29 21.38 21.61
CA ASN A 60 -0.15 22.63 20.97
C ASN A 60 -1.67 22.66 20.76
N VAL A 61 -2.29 21.60 20.23
CA VAL A 61 -3.76 21.57 20.04
C VAL A 61 -4.50 21.65 21.37
N ARG A 62 -3.98 21.01 22.42
CA ARG A 62 -4.53 21.14 23.78
C ARG A 62 -4.43 22.55 24.32
N ALA A 63 -3.30 23.22 24.08
CA ALA A 63 -3.14 24.63 24.45
C ALA A 63 -4.10 25.56 23.68
N ARG A 64 -4.55 25.18 22.47
CA ARG A 64 -5.60 25.85 21.70
C ARG A 64 -7.03 25.55 22.19
N GLY A 65 -7.19 24.63 23.16
CA GLY A 65 -8.46 24.30 23.78
C GLY A 65 -9.09 22.99 23.30
N ALA A 66 -8.39 22.17 22.50
CA ALA A 66 -8.84 20.81 22.20
C ALA A 66 -8.81 19.94 23.45
N GLY A 67 -9.79 19.04 23.59
CA GLY A 67 -9.93 18.15 24.74
C GLY A 67 -11.36 17.72 25.00
N PRO A 68 -11.61 16.90 26.05
CA PRO A 68 -12.92 16.34 26.34
C PRO A 68 -14.02 17.38 26.59
N GLU A 69 -13.68 18.51 27.21
CA GLU A 69 -14.61 19.61 27.45
C GLU A 69 -15.07 20.25 26.13
N ARG A 70 -14.14 20.53 25.22
CA ARG A 70 -14.46 21.05 23.88
C ARG A 70 -15.21 20.02 23.03
N LEU A 71 -14.88 18.73 23.14
CA LEU A 71 -15.65 17.67 22.48
C LEU A 71 -17.10 17.64 22.96
N ALA A 72 -17.35 17.87 24.25
CA ALA A 72 -18.70 17.96 24.78
C ALA A 72 -19.47 19.16 24.19
N GLU A 73 -18.81 20.30 23.99
CA GLU A 73 -19.39 21.46 23.29
C GLU A 73 -19.75 21.13 21.84
N VAL A 74 -18.85 20.45 21.11
CA VAL A 74 -19.10 19.97 19.73
C VAL A 74 -20.33 19.06 19.70
N ARG A 75 -20.38 18.04 20.57
CA ARG A 75 -21.51 17.12 20.65
C ARG A 75 -22.82 17.83 21.00
N ALA A 76 -22.78 18.82 21.89
CA ALA A 76 -23.95 19.63 22.21
C ALA A 76 -24.43 20.48 21.02
N ALA A 77 -23.52 21.07 20.25
CA ALA A 77 -23.86 21.80 19.03
C ALA A 77 -24.52 20.88 18.00
N LEU A 78 -23.93 19.71 17.73
CA LEU A 78 -24.52 18.68 16.84
C LEU A 78 -25.90 18.23 17.31
N ALA A 79 -26.06 17.94 18.60
CA ALA A 79 -27.36 17.54 19.18
C ALA A 79 -28.44 18.63 19.06
N SER A 80 -28.04 19.91 18.99
CA SER A 80 -28.94 21.04 18.76
C SER A 80 -29.20 21.33 17.28
N GLY A 81 -28.54 20.63 16.36
CA GLY A 81 -28.60 20.85 14.92
C GLY A 81 -27.71 21.99 14.40
N ASP A 82 -26.87 22.59 15.25
CA ASP A 82 -25.95 23.66 14.87
C ASP A 82 -24.62 23.08 14.36
N VAL A 83 -24.66 22.55 13.12
CA VAL A 83 -23.50 21.91 12.49
C VAL A 83 -22.35 22.89 12.22
N ARG A 84 -22.64 24.19 12.09
CA ARG A 84 -21.62 25.22 11.82
C ARG A 84 -20.82 25.55 13.07
N LEU A 85 -21.51 25.73 14.19
CA LEU A 85 -20.83 25.86 15.48
C LEU A 85 -20.02 24.60 15.80
N ALA A 86 -20.56 23.41 15.51
CA ALA A 86 -19.82 22.17 15.72
C ALA A 86 -18.53 22.11 14.90
N GLU A 87 -18.58 22.47 13.62
CA GLU A 87 -17.42 22.54 12.73
C GLU A 87 -16.39 23.56 13.22
N ASP A 88 -16.82 24.80 13.54
CA ASP A 88 -15.95 25.86 14.08
C ASP A 88 -15.22 25.43 15.37
N LEU A 89 -15.93 24.73 16.26
CA LEU A 89 -15.37 24.21 17.51
C LEU A 89 -14.36 23.07 17.27
N LEU A 90 -14.62 22.24 16.24
CA LEU A 90 -13.78 21.12 15.86
C LEU A 90 -12.44 21.52 15.25
N MET A 91 -12.36 22.67 14.58
CA MET A 91 -11.10 23.19 14.03
C MET A 91 -9.98 23.30 15.08
N ALA A 92 -10.31 23.42 16.37
CA ALA A 92 -9.32 23.43 17.44
C ALA A 92 -8.56 22.08 17.60
N PHE A 93 -9.14 20.97 17.14
CA PHE A 93 -8.55 19.62 17.23
C PHE A 93 -7.54 19.32 16.13
N GLU A 94 -7.56 20.07 15.03
CA GLU A 94 -6.61 19.89 13.94
C GLU A 94 -5.21 20.28 14.42
N GLY A 95 -4.26 19.36 14.29
CA GLY A 95 -2.84 19.63 14.33
C GLY A 95 -2.33 20.16 12.98
N PRO A 96 -1.03 20.44 12.86
CA PRO A 96 -0.43 20.71 11.56
C PRO A 96 -0.52 19.45 10.67
N TYR A 97 -0.12 19.59 9.42
CA TYR A 97 -0.07 18.47 8.48
C TYR A 97 1.02 17.45 8.82
N SER A 98 0.86 16.23 8.31
CA SER A 98 1.87 15.18 8.40
C SER A 98 3.08 15.53 7.53
N GLN A 99 4.19 14.85 7.79
CA GLN A 99 5.49 15.21 7.23
C GLN A 99 5.74 14.62 5.83
N GLU A 100 6.60 15.30 5.07
CA GLU A 100 6.96 14.98 3.69
C GLU A 100 7.93 13.81 3.58
N PHE A 101 7.66 12.83 2.71
CA PHE A 101 8.65 11.86 2.23
C PHE A 101 9.55 12.48 1.17
N LEU A 102 10.87 12.35 1.27
CA LEU A 102 11.80 13.18 0.49
C LEU A 102 12.70 12.36 -0.46
N PRO A 103 13.05 12.93 -1.64
CA PRO A 103 14.12 12.42 -2.48
C PRO A 103 15.46 12.51 -1.75
N LEU A 104 16.25 11.44 -1.80
CA LEU A 104 17.53 11.40 -1.09
C LEU A 104 18.67 11.94 -1.96
N ALA A 105 18.87 11.38 -3.15
CA ALA A 105 20.04 11.66 -3.98
C ALA A 105 19.85 11.25 -5.44
N ASP A 106 20.77 11.64 -6.30
CA ASP A 106 20.98 11.07 -7.63
C ASP A 106 22.37 10.45 -7.71
N LEU A 107 22.45 9.24 -8.27
CA LEU A 107 23.69 8.60 -8.70
C LEU A 107 23.81 8.71 -10.22
N HIS A 108 24.94 9.24 -10.67
CA HIS A 108 25.30 9.27 -12.09
C HIS A 108 26.46 8.32 -12.37
N VAL A 109 26.28 7.44 -13.34
CA VAL A 109 27.30 6.49 -13.83
C VAL A 109 27.50 6.76 -15.33
N ARG A 110 28.40 7.70 -15.65
CA ARG A 110 28.61 8.20 -17.02
C ARG A 110 29.76 7.47 -17.69
N ILE A 111 29.55 7.07 -18.94
CA ILE A 111 30.56 6.41 -19.78
C ILE A 111 30.70 7.21 -21.07
N ASP A 112 31.91 7.60 -21.42
CA ASP A 112 32.17 8.40 -22.61
C ASP A 112 31.93 7.59 -23.90
N GLY A 113 31.24 8.19 -24.87
CA GLY A 113 30.93 7.56 -26.16
C GLY A 113 29.85 6.48 -26.10
N LEU A 114 29.12 6.37 -25.00
CA LEU A 114 28.01 5.44 -24.83
C LEU A 114 26.80 5.85 -25.69
N GLU A 115 26.25 4.90 -26.43
CA GLU A 115 25.03 5.06 -27.24
C GLU A 115 24.03 3.95 -26.93
N ALA A 116 22.74 4.23 -27.11
CA ALA A 116 21.72 3.18 -27.13
C ALA A 116 21.98 2.21 -28.30
N ASP A 117 21.71 0.93 -28.07
CA ASP A 117 21.77 -0.07 -29.13
C ASP A 117 20.40 -0.20 -29.83
N PRO A 118 20.29 0.10 -31.13
CA PRO A 118 19.02 0.05 -31.85
C PRO A 118 18.53 -1.38 -32.14
N GLU A 119 19.35 -2.41 -31.89
CA GLU A 119 19.01 -3.81 -32.13
C GLU A 119 18.42 -4.51 -30.89
N THR A 120 18.43 -3.85 -29.74
CA THR A 120 17.92 -4.40 -28.47
C THR A 120 17.03 -3.38 -27.78
N PRO A 121 16.06 -3.81 -26.95
CA PRO A 121 15.34 -2.88 -26.10
C PRO A 121 16.31 -2.07 -25.23
N ALA A 122 16.04 -0.78 -25.06
CA ALA A 122 16.87 0.09 -24.24
C ALA A 122 16.89 -0.36 -22.78
N ARG A 123 15.78 -0.91 -22.28
CA ARG A 123 15.62 -1.41 -20.91
C ARG A 123 14.79 -2.68 -20.88
N THR A 124 15.24 -3.68 -20.12
CA THR A 124 14.49 -4.93 -19.86
C THR A 124 14.40 -5.18 -18.35
N LEU A 125 13.20 -5.09 -17.79
CA LEU A 125 12.92 -5.43 -16.40
C LEU A 125 12.39 -6.86 -16.32
N ASP A 126 13.07 -7.71 -15.57
CA ASP A 126 12.63 -9.08 -15.23
C ASP A 126 11.90 -9.03 -13.89
N LEU A 127 10.58 -9.26 -13.87
CA LEU A 127 9.75 -9.11 -12.66
C LEU A 127 9.98 -10.22 -11.63
N ASP A 128 10.36 -11.41 -12.11
CA ASP A 128 10.65 -12.58 -11.28
C ASP A 128 12.03 -12.47 -10.63
N ALA A 129 13.03 -11.97 -11.36
CA ALA A 129 14.37 -11.75 -10.84
C ALA A 129 14.52 -10.38 -10.14
N ALA A 130 13.61 -9.44 -10.38
CA ALA A 130 13.72 -8.03 -9.98
C ALA A 130 15.06 -7.41 -10.41
N THR A 131 15.41 -7.59 -11.70
CA THR A 131 16.64 -7.06 -12.28
C THR A 131 16.35 -6.28 -13.56
N LEU A 132 16.98 -5.12 -13.69
CA LEU A 132 17.00 -4.32 -14.91
C LEU A 132 18.27 -4.64 -15.72
N SER A 133 18.14 -4.92 -17.01
CA SER A 133 19.26 -5.16 -17.91
C SER A 133 19.20 -4.26 -19.14
N GLU A 134 20.37 -3.83 -19.62
CA GLU A 134 20.54 -2.95 -20.77
C GLU A 134 21.75 -3.42 -21.59
N THR A 135 21.65 -3.33 -22.92
CA THR A 135 22.78 -3.49 -23.84
C THR A 135 23.02 -2.17 -24.56
N LEU A 136 24.25 -1.67 -24.45
CA LEU A 136 24.66 -0.35 -24.91
C LEU A 136 25.86 -0.50 -25.85
N ARG A 137 26.05 0.47 -26.74
CA ARG A 137 27.21 0.52 -27.63
C ARG A 137 28.24 1.50 -27.11
N ILE A 138 29.50 1.11 -27.20
CA ILE A 138 30.66 1.98 -26.92
C ILE A 138 31.65 1.85 -28.08
N PRO A 139 32.60 2.80 -28.25
CA PRO A 139 33.57 2.73 -29.34
C PRO A 139 34.32 1.39 -29.36
N GLY A 140 34.09 0.60 -30.41
CA GLY A 140 34.77 -0.68 -30.64
C GLY A 140 34.12 -1.93 -30.03
N GLY A 141 32.99 -1.82 -29.32
CA GLY A 141 32.35 -2.98 -28.69
C GLY A 141 30.96 -2.72 -28.11
N ARG A 142 30.53 -3.64 -27.23
CA ARG A 142 29.25 -3.54 -26.51
C ARG A 142 29.49 -3.54 -25.00
N LEU A 143 28.59 -2.90 -24.29
CA LEU A 143 28.58 -2.88 -22.83
C LEU A 143 27.22 -3.36 -22.34
N THR A 144 27.23 -4.27 -21.37
CA THR A 144 26.03 -4.69 -20.64
C THR A 144 26.01 -4.00 -19.30
N ARG A 145 24.87 -3.38 -18.97
CA ARG A 145 24.58 -2.85 -17.64
C ARG A 145 23.45 -3.67 -17.02
N ARG A 146 23.66 -4.15 -15.80
CA ARG A 146 22.64 -4.86 -15.02
C ARG A 146 22.51 -4.23 -13.64
N SER A 147 21.29 -3.92 -13.22
CA SER A 147 21.01 -3.21 -11.97
C SER A 147 19.92 -3.90 -11.15
N TRP A 148 20.08 -3.97 -9.84
CA TRP A 148 19.06 -4.45 -8.90
C TRP A 148 19.30 -3.88 -7.50
N VAL A 149 18.24 -3.77 -6.69
CA VAL A 149 18.37 -3.40 -5.27
C VAL A 149 18.20 -4.65 -4.43
N SER A 150 19.27 -5.08 -3.77
CA SER A 150 19.30 -6.33 -3.01
C SER A 150 18.88 -6.09 -1.56
N ALA A 151 17.86 -6.80 -1.09
CA ALA A 151 17.52 -6.81 0.33
C ALA A 151 18.59 -7.53 1.18
N PRO A 152 19.09 -8.73 0.79
CA PRO A 152 20.14 -9.39 1.57
C PRO A 152 21.45 -8.60 1.65
N ALA A 153 21.87 -7.95 0.56
CA ALA A 153 23.06 -7.12 0.57
C ALA A 153 22.82 -5.68 1.07
N GLN A 154 21.57 -5.29 1.30
CA GLN A 154 21.17 -3.94 1.74
C GLN A 154 21.74 -2.82 0.85
N ALA A 155 21.81 -3.06 -0.47
CA ALA A 155 22.47 -2.16 -1.42
C ALA A 155 21.84 -2.21 -2.83
N LEU A 156 21.86 -1.08 -3.52
CA LEU A 156 21.74 -1.00 -4.97
C LEU A 156 23.03 -1.51 -5.59
N ILE A 157 22.92 -2.49 -6.49
CA ILE A 157 24.04 -3.09 -7.22
C ILE A 157 23.91 -2.72 -8.69
N ILE A 158 25.01 -2.24 -9.29
CA ILE A 158 25.13 -1.97 -10.73
C ILE A 158 26.37 -2.68 -11.23
N GLU A 159 26.18 -3.64 -12.14
CA GLU A 159 27.24 -4.37 -12.82
C GLU A 159 27.39 -3.87 -14.25
N LEU A 160 28.61 -3.53 -14.63
CA LEU A 160 29.01 -3.15 -15.97
C LEU A 160 30.02 -4.17 -16.49
N THR A 161 29.75 -4.74 -17.65
CA THR A 161 30.62 -5.70 -18.33
C THR A 161 30.78 -5.34 -19.80
N SER A 162 32.00 -5.37 -20.31
CA SER A 162 32.29 -5.09 -21.72
C SER A 162 33.41 -5.96 -22.28
N ASP A 163 33.35 -6.20 -23.59
CA ASP A 163 34.39 -6.86 -24.38
C ASP A 163 35.59 -5.94 -24.71
N VAL A 164 35.39 -4.63 -24.61
CA VAL A 164 36.43 -3.60 -24.76
C VAL A 164 36.64 -2.82 -23.47
N GLU A 165 37.77 -2.10 -23.38
CA GLU A 165 38.04 -1.22 -22.24
C GLU A 165 37.14 0.03 -22.31
N PHE A 166 36.64 0.49 -21.17
CA PHE A 166 35.87 1.71 -21.04
C PHE A 166 36.31 2.55 -19.84
N ASP A 167 36.01 3.85 -19.91
CA ASP A 167 36.21 4.81 -18.82
C ASP A 167 34.84 5.22 -18.26
N THR A 168 34.76 5.39 -16.94
CA THR A 168 33.52 5.74 -16.24
C THR A 168 33.74 6.82 -15.20
N VAL A 169 32.78 7.73 -15.07
CA VAL A 169 32.71 8.72 -14.00
C VAL A 169 31.48 8.44 -13.14
N VAL A 170 31.69 8.33 -11.83
CA VAL A 170 30.66 8.10 -10.82
C VAL A 170 30.55 9.34 -9.93
N GLU A 171 29.34 9.90 -9.86
CA GLU A 171 29.03 11.14 -9.14
C GLU A 171 27.74 11.00 -8.32
N LEU A 172 27.70 11.68 -7.17
CA LEU A 172 26.51 11.81 -6.32
C LEU A 172 26.06 13.27 -6.28
N SER A 173 24.75 13.50 -6.26
CA SER A 173 24.15 14.79 -5.95
C SER A 173 22.88 14.61 -5.12
N THR A 174 22.35 15.69 -4.55
CA THR A 174 21.09 15.65 -3.78
C THR A 174 20.33 16.97 -3.95
N PRO A 175 18.99 16.93 -3.99
CA PRO A 175 18.16 18.13 -3.92
C PRO A 175 18.06 18.71 -2.49
N LEU A 176 18.52 17.98 -1.48
CA LEU A 176 18.55 18.40 -0.07
C LEU A 176 19.84 19.15 0.27
N ARG A 177 19.96 19.63 1.52
CA ARG A 177 21.22 20.16 2.03
C ARG A 177 22.21 19.02 2.22
N GLY A 178 23.21 18.91 1.36
CA GLY A 178 24.24 17.88 1.48
C GLY A 178 25.62 18.31 0.99
N ARG A 179 26.62 17.49 1.30
CA ARG A 179 27.98 17.66 0.81
C ARG A 179 28.63 16.30 0.56
N VAL A 180 29.38 16.20 -0.53
CA VAL A 180 30.24 15.05 -0.77
C VAL A 180 31.42 15.11 0.20
N VAL A 181 31.72 13.99 0.84
CA VAL A 181 32.82 13.84 1.78
C VAL A 181 33.88 12.95 1.15
N ASP A 182 35.09 13.49 1.00
CA ASP A 182 36.22 12.71 0.51
C ASP A 182 36.60 11.65 1.55
N SER A 183 36.45 10.38 1.18
CA SER A 183 36.94 9.21 1.92
C SER A 183 37.92 8.43 1.04
N SER A 184 38.91 7.77 1.65
CA SER A 184 39.91 6.97 0.94
C SER A 184 39.29 5.81 0.15
N ASP A 185 38.21 5.24 0.70
CA ASP A 185 37.74 3.91 0.30
C ASP A 185 36.36 3.93 -0.38
N ALA A 186 35.52 4.95 -0.12
CA ALA A 186 34.18 5.09 -0.70
C ALA A 186 33.88 6.53 -1.12
N LEU A 187 32.99 6.71 -2.10
CA LEU A 187 32.39 8.03 -2.37
C LEU A 187 31.21 8.22 -1.41
N MET A 188 31.26 9.26 -0.58
CA MET A 188 30.28 9.49 0.48
C MET A 188 29.52 10.80 0.27
N LEU A 189 28.22 10.80 0.57
CA LEU A 189 27.38 11.99 0.61
C LEU A 189 26.72 12.10 1.99
N ASP A 190 27.05 13.17 2.71
CA ASP A 190 26.37 13.57 3.93
C ASP A 190 25.14 14.40 3.55
N VAL A 191 23.96 14.05 4.08
CA VAL A 191 22.68 14.72 3.80
C VAL A 191 22.01 15.14 5.11
N GLN A 192 21.46 16.34 5.13
CA GLN A 192 20.55 16.82 6.16
C GLN A 192 19.14 16.87 5.56
N ALA A 193 18.18 16.20 6.19
CA ALA A 193 16.76 16.37 5.91
C ALA A 193 16.18 17.57 6.70
N PRO A 194 15.08 18.18 6.24
CA PRO A 194 14.28 19.13 7.01
C PRO A 194 13.71 18.49 8.28
N VAL A 195 13.40 19.29 9.29
CA VAL A 195 12.69 18.87 10.51
C VAL A 195 11.23 19.32 10.54
N ASP A 196 10.77 19.95 9.46
CA ASP A 196 9.40 20.35 9.21
C ASP A 196 9.23 20.56 7.71
N GLY A 197 8.08 20.17 7.16
CA GLY A 197 7.73 20.35 5.75
C GLY A 197 6.24 20.67 5.59
N ALA A 198 5.93 21.68 4.80
CA ALA A 198 4.57 22.04 4.43
C ALA A 198 4.13 21.29 3.16
N PRO A 199 2.92 20.69 3.15
CA PRO A 199 2.37 20.06 1.97
C PRO A 199 2.27 21.01 0.78
N LEU A 200 2.25 20.44 -0.42
CA LEU A 200 2.19 21.22 -1.67
C LEU A 200 1.00 22.19 -1.74
N HIS A 201 -0.13 21.86 -1.12
CA HIS A 201 -1.34 22.72 -1.12
C HIS A 201 -1.26 23.90 -0.14
N GLU A 202 -0.26 23.93 0.75
CA GLU A 202 -0.02 25.02 1.70
C GLU A 202 0.93 26.08 1.13
N GLU A 203 0.54 26.69 0.01
CA GLU A 203 1.36 27.66 -0.74
C GLU A 203 1.73 28.92 0.07
N SER A 204 1.04 29.17 1.19
CA SER A 204 1.28 30.32 2.06
C SER A 204 2.54 30.18 2.95
N VAL A 205 3.09 28.97 3.07
CA VAL A 205 4.25 28.68 3.93
C VAL A 205 5.56 28.84 3.15
N ASP A 206 6.32 29.91 3.45
CA ASP A 206 7.63 30.19 2.84
C ASP A 206 8.74 30.42 3.92
N PRO A 207 9.86 29.67 3.91
CA PRO A 207 10.13 28.50 3.06
C PRO A 207 9.28 27.29 3.47
N PRO A 208 8.86 26.43 2.52
CA PRO A 208 8.04 25.27 2.80
C PRO A 208 8.78 24.17 3.58
N LEU A 209 10.11 24.12 3.47
CA LEU A 209 10.96 23.17 4.19
C LEU A 209 11.83 23.90 5.22
N ARG A 210 11.76 23.48 6.49
CA ARG A 210 12.54 24.07 7.58
C ARG A 210 13.55 23.06 8.12
N TYR A 211 14.78 23.52 8.32
CA TYR A 211 15.89 22.71 8.81
C TYR A 211 16.18 23.01 10.27
N ALA A 212 16.68 22.00 11.00
CA ALA A 212 17.12 22.15 12.38
C ALA A 212 18.11 23.32 12.55
N GLN A 213 17.97 24.05 13.66
CA GLN A 213 18.99 24.98 14.14
C GLN A 213 20.10 24.21 14.88
N GLU A 214 21.24 24.86 15.14
CA GLU A 214 22.43 24.20 15.73
C GLU A 214 22.15 23.54 17.10
N ASP A 215 21.19 24.05 17.87
CA ASP A 215 20.80 23.54 19.20
C ASP A 215 19.56 22.62 19.18
N SER A 216 19.24 22.00 18.03
CA SER A 216 18.09 21.07 17.91
C SER A 216 18.38 19.72 18.58
N ASP A 217 17.42 19.21 19.35
CA ASP A 217 17.48 17.87 19.97
C ASP A 217 17.44 16.73 18.93
N PHE A 218 16.92 17.00 17.73
CA PHE A 218 16.92 16.07 16.61
C PHE A 218 17.79 16.60 15.47
N ASP A 219 18.76 15.79 15.07
CA ASP A 219 19.57 16.00 13.88
C ASP A 219 19.08 15.04 12.77
N ALA A 220 18.33 15.54 11.79
CA ALA A 220 17.79 14.73 10.70
C ALA A 220 18.89 14.35 9.66
N TYR A 221 19.90 13.59 10.06
CA TYR A 221 21.07 13.25 9.25
C TYR A 221 20.89 11.91 8.50
N ALA A 222 21.35 11.88 7.25
CA ALA A 222 21.47 10.68 6.42
C ALA A 222 22.81 10.63 5.70
N ALA A 223 23.23 9.43 5.30
CA ALA A 223 24.45 9.18 4.56
C ALA A 223 24.19 8.24 3.38
N VAL A 224 24.81 8.53 2.24
CA VAL A 224 24.89 7.65 1.08
C VAL A 224 26.35 7.26 0.87
N ALA A 225 26.61 5.97 0.66
CA ALA A 225 27.94 5.43 0.40
C ALA A 225 27.95 4.68 -0.92
N VAL A 226 28.97 4.92 -1.75
CA VAL A 226 29.23 4.18 -2.98
C VAL A 226 30.61 3.54 -2.91
N ALA A 227 30.63 2.22 -3.04
CA ALA A 227 31.82 1.39 -3.12
C ALA A 227 31.94 0.75 -4.51
N LEU A 228 33.17 0.54 -4.97
CA LEU A 228 33.45 0.03 -6.32
C LEU A 228 34.41 -1.16 -6.27
N ASN A 229 34.22 -2.10 -7.19
CA ASN A 229 35.19 -3.16 -7.49
C ASN A 229 35.37 -3.23 -9.01
N SER A 230 36.61 -3.05 -9.47
CA SER A 230 36.92 -2.96 -10.89
C SER A 230 38.25 -3.61 -11.22
N ASP A 231 38.37 -4.09 -12.46
CA ASP A 231 39.65 -4.50 -13.05
C ASP A 231 40.43 -3.36 -13.72
N GLY A 232 39.87 -2.14 -13.73
CA GLY A 232 40.53 -0.91 -14.20
C GLY A 232 41.25 -0.12 -13.09
N GLU A 233 41.78 1.06 -13.47
CA GLU A 233 42.40 2.01 -12.54
C GLU A 233 41.35 2.94 -11.91
N VAL A 234 41.15 2.83 -10.59
CA VAL A 234 40.23 3.71 -9.85
C VAL A 234 40.96 4.93 -9.30
N ARG A 235 40.49 6.13 -9.61
CA ARG A 235 40.99 7.41 -9.10
C ARG A 235 39.85 8.20 -8.47
N ARG A 236 40.08 8.74 -7.27
CA ARG A 236 39.12 9.59 -6.54
C ARG A 236 39.68 11.01 -6.52
N SER A 237 38.87 12.00 -6.89
CA SER A 237 39.23 13.43 -6.86
C SER A 237 37.98 14.27 -6.92
N ASP A 238 37.92 15.37 -6.17
CA ASP A 238 36.88 16.40 -6.26
C ASP A 238 35.44 15.88 -6.14
N GLY A 239 35.19 14.96 -5.19
CA GLY A 239 33.84 14.43 -4.96
C GLY A 239 33.28 13.53 -6.06
N ARG A 240 34.14 12.96 -6.90
CA ARG A 240 33.79 11.98 -7.94
C ARG A 240 34.80 10.84 -7.99
N VAL A 241 34.39 9.72 -8.58
CA VAL A 241 35.27 8.58 -8.85
C VAL A 241 35.38 8.36 -10.34
N VAL A 242 36.61 8.31 -10.84
CA VAL A 242 36.93 8.02 -12.23
C VAL A 242 37.55 6.63 -12.29
N VAL A 243 36.98 5.77 -13.11
CA VAL A 243 37.52 4.43 -13.40
C VAL A 243 38.02 4.43 -14.82
N HIS A 244 39.31 4.14 -15.01
CA HIS A 244 39.92 4.07 -16.34
C HIS A 244 40.17 2.63 -16.77
N ARG A 245 39.96 2.35 -18.05
CA ARG A 245 40.33 1.10 -18.71
C ARG A 245 39.72 -0.15 -18.07
N ALA A 246 38.51 -0.03 -17.54
CA ALA A 246 37.79 -1.17 -16.99
C ALA A 246 37.20 -2.03 -18.11
N ARG A 247 37.08 -3.33 -17.86
CA ARG A 247 36.19 -4.24 -18.60
C ARG A 247 35.05 -4.72 -17.72
N ARG A 248 35.27 -4.69 -16.40
CA ARG A 248 34.30 -5.02 -15.36
C ARG A 248 34.31 -3.95 -14.29
N LEU A 249 33.12 -3.50 -13.92
CA LEU A 249 32.92 -2.59 -12.81
C LEU A 249 31.64 -3.01 -12.06
N LEU A 250 31.78 -3.30 -10.78
CA LEU A 250 30.69 -3.49 -9.84
C LEU A 250 30.61 -2.23 -8.97
N ILE A 251 29.43 -1.64 -8.91
CA ILE A 251 29.09 -0.50 -8.04
C ILE A 251 28.09 -1.00 -7.02
N ALA A 252 28.36 -0.76 -5.75
CA ALA A 252 27.41 -0.98 -4.67
C ALA A 252 27.13 0.34 -3.95
N LEU A 253 25.84 0.68 -3.83
CA LEU A 253 25.37 1.87 -3.11
C LEU A 253 24.51 1.45 -1.92
N SER A 254 24.83 1.95 -0.74
CA SER A 254 23.99 1.78 0.45
C SER A 254 23.77 3.11 1.16
N THR A 255 22.75 3.13 1.99
CA THR A 255 22.27 4.31 2.72
C THR A 255 22.11 3.98 4.21
N SER A 256 22.12 5.02 5.05
CA SER A 256 21.73 4.93 6.46
C SER A 256 21.27 6.31 6.93
N SER A 257 20.33 6.36 7.87
CA SER A 257 19.82 7.62 8.41
C SER A 257 19.60 7.55 9.93
N ARG A 258 19.47 8.72 10.56
CA ARG A 258 19.06 8.82 11.97
C ARG A 258 17.61 8.35 12.14
N ALA A 259 16.72 8.75 11.24
CA ALA A 259 15.33 8.30 11.22
C ALA A 259 15.21 6.77 11.14
N GLY A 260 16.01 6.12 10.29
CA GLY A 260 16.04 4.66 10.20
C GLY A 260 16.62 3.97 11.44
N SER A 261 17.45 4.66 12.22
CA SER A 261 17.90 4.15 13.52
C SER A 261 16.80 4.23 14.56
N TRP A 262 15.98 5.30 14.53
CA TRP A 262 14.78 5.42 15.36
C TRP A 262 13.72 4.39 14.97
N TRP A 263 13.44 4.22 13.67
CA TRP A 263 12.45 3.24 13.20
C TRP A 263 12.81 1.81 13.62
N ALA A 264 14.09 1.44 13.51
CA ALA A 264 14.53 0.08 13.88
C ALA A 264 14.50 -0.19 15.40
N ASP A 265 14.59 0.85 16.22
CA ASP A 265 14.63 0.73 17.68
C ASP A 265 14.25 2.08 18.33
N ALA A 266 12.94 2.34 18.43
CA ALA A 266 12.42 3.64 18.86
C ALA A 266 12.72 3.95 20.34
N ASP A 267 12.80 2.89 21.16
CA ASP A 267 13.14 2.94 22.59
C ASP A 267 14.65 2.85 22.86
N GLY A 268 15.43 2.57 21.82
CA GLY A 268 16.87 2.39 21.91
C GLY A 268 17.69 3.67 21.90
N ASP A 269 19.00 3.47 21.74
CA ASP A 269 20.01 4.53 21.84
C ASP A 269 20.17 5.34 20.53
N TRP A 270 19.14 5.38 19.69
CA TRP A 270 19.18 6.11 18.40
C TRP A 270 19.51 7.59 18.60
N ARG A 271 19.15 8.17 19.76
CA ARG A 271 19.46 9.55 20.14
C ARG A 271 20.95 9.80 20.27
N THR A 272 21.75 8.80 20.65
CA THR A 272 23.21 8.97 20.82
C THR A 272 24.01 8.50 19.60
N ALA A 273 23.35 7.89 18.60
CA ALA A 273 24.01 7.51 17.36
C ALA A 273 24.66 8.74 16.68
N SER A 274 25.99 8.73 16.61
CA SER A 274 26.76 9.80 15.99
C SER A 274 26.58 9.82 14.46
N ARG A 275 26.83 10.97 13.82
CA ARG A 275 26.88 11.04 12.35
C ARG A 275 27.93 10.07 11.77
N GLU A 276 29.03 9.84 12.48
CA GLU A 276 30.06 8.86 12.10
C GLU A 276 29.51 7.44 12.07
N THR A 277 28.78 7.02 13.10
CA THR A 277 28.12 5.71 13.15
C THR A 277 27.14 5.51 11.99
N ILE A 278 26.34 6.52 11.67
CA ILE A 278 25.39 6.46 10.54
C ILE A 278 26.17 6.34 9.22
N ARG A 279 27.25 7.11 9.05
CA ARG A 279 28.12 7.05 7.88
C ARG A 279 28.77 5.67 7.72
N ASP A 280 29.29 5.12 8.81
CA ASP A 280 29.99 3.83 8.83
C ASP A 280 29.05 2.69 8.44
N ARG A 281 27.80 2.67 8.92
CA ARG A 281 26.80 1.67 8.51
C ARG A 281 26.54 1.68 7.01
N ALA A 282 26.40 2.85 6.39
CA ALA A 282 26.22 2.97 4.95
C ALA A 282 27.47 2.46 4.21
N ARG A 283 28.66 2.87 4.64
CA ARG A 283 29.94 2.47 4.05
C ARG A 283 30.17 0.96 4.15
N GLU A 284 30.03 0.38 5.34
CA GLU A 284 30.26 -1.05 5.59
C GLU A 284 29.37 -1.94 4.73
N ARG A 285 28.08 -1.58 4.56
CA ARG A 285 27.15 -2.31 3.69
C ARG A 285 27.56 -2.21 2.21
N ALA A 286 27.90 -1.00 1.75
CA ALA A 286 28.35 -0.79 0.37
C ALA A 286 29.66 -1.56 0.09
N ASP A 287 30.65 -1.46 0.98
CA ASP A 287 31.93 -2.16 0.86
C ASP A 287 31.75 -3.67 0.90
N ALA A 288 30.96 -4.18 1.85
CA ALA A 288 30.67 -5.62 1.95
C ALA A 288 30.02 -6.16 0.67
N ALA A 289 29.12 -5.40 0.05
CA ALA A 289 28.53 -5.78 -1.23
C ALA A 289 29.56 -5.70 -2.38
N ALA A 290 30.32 -4.62 -2.51
CA ALA A 290 31.28 -4.44 -3.61
C ALA A 290 32.41 -5.50 -3.61
N GLN A 291 32.78 -6.05 -2.45
CA GLN A 291 33.82 -7.08 -2.34
C GLN A 291 33.33 -8.51 -2.59
N ARG A 292 32.04 -8.72 -2.83
CA ARG A 292 31.48 -10.06 -3.10
C ARG A 292 31.51 -10.40 -4.58
N ASP A 293 31.50 -11.71 -4.86
CA ASP A 293 31.27 -12.20 -6.22
C ASP A 293 29.87 -11.80 -6.70
N VAL A 294 29.80 -11.21 -7.90
CA VAL A 294 28.58 -10.65 -8.45
C VAL A 294 27.52 -11.72 -8.77
N GLN A 295 27.94 -12.93 -9.16
CA GLN A 295 27.01 -14.02 -9.42
C GLN A 295 26.42 -14.55 -8.11
N ALA A 296 27.22 -14.60 -7.03
CA ALA A 296 26.72 -14.93 -5.70
C ALA A 296 25.72 -13.88 -5.18
N LEU A 297 26.00 -12.58 -5.35
CA LEU A 297 25.07 -11.51 -5.00
C LEU A 297 23.74 -11.62 -5.74
N LEU A 298 23.80 -11.88 -7.05
CA LEU A 298 22.60 -12.04 -7.86
C LEU A 298 21.81 -13.29 -7.46
N ALA A 299 22.49 -14.42 -7.23
CA ALA A 299 21.83 -15.65 -6.83
C ALA A 299 21.08 -15.49 -5.49
N GLU A 300 21.69 -14.81 -4.53
CA GLU A 300 21.07 -14.49 -3.24
C GLU A 300 19.88 -13.54 -3.38
N HIS A 301 20.02 -12.50 -4.21
CA HIS A 301 18.93 -11.58 -4.55
C HIS A 301 17.73 -12.31 -5.16
N VAL A 302 17.97 -13.15 -6.17
CA VAL A 302 16.89 -13.91 -6.85
C VAL A 302 16.26 -14.93 -5.90
N ALA A 303 17.05 -15.56 -5.02
CA ALA A 303 16.51 -16.48 -4.02
C ALA A 303 15.61 -15.76 -3.01
N ASP A 304 16.04 -14.60 -2.51
CA ASP A 304 15.23 -13.76 -1.62
C ASP A 304 13.95 -13.27 -2.31
N ARG A 305 14.06 -12.76 -3.54
CA ARG A 305 12.92 -12.30 -4.34
C ARG A 305 11.86 -13.38 -4.51
N ARG A 306 12.27 -14.60 -4.85
CA ARG A 306 11.36 -15.77 -5.00
C ARG A 306 10.73 -16.22 -3.68
N ARG A 307 11.39 -15.98 -2.54
CA ARG A 307 10.82 -16.29 -1.22
C ARG A 307 9.66 -15.36 -0.86
N VAL A 308 9.78 -14.07 -1.21
CA VAL A 308 8.81 -13.02 -0.87
C VAL A 308 7.57 -13.05 -1.76
N THR A 309 7.73 -13.45 -3.02
CA THR A 309 6.61 -13.64 -3.96
C THR A 309 6.52 -15.10 -4.35
N ARG A 310 5.63 -15.85 -3.69
CA ARG A 310 5.31 -17.24 -4.04
C ARG A 310 4.18 -17.32 -5.05
N ALA A 311 3.19 -16.45 -4.87
CA ALA A 311 2.05 -16.34 -5.76
C ALA A 311 2.48 -16.06 -7.21
N ARG A 312 1.78 -16.65 -8.17
CA ARG A 312 1.94 -16.41 -9.61
C ARG A 312 0.59 -16.41 -10.30
N PHE A 313 0.41 -15.45 -11.20
CA PHE A 313 -0.74 -15.31 -12.08
C PHE A 313 -0.36 -15.60 -13.52
N ALA A 314 -1.23 -16.31 -14.20
CA ALA A 314 -1.24 -16.49 -15.64
C ALA A 314 -2.69 -16.45 -16.12
N ILE A 315 -3.20 -15.26 -16.37
CA ILE A 315 -4.50 -15.09 -17.00
C ILE A 315 -4.26 -15.22 -18.49
N GLY A 316 -4.88 -16.22 -19.12
CA GLY A 316 -4.50 -16.71 -20.43
C GLY A 316 -3.30 -17.65 -20.38
N SER A 317 -2.47 -17.65 -21.42
CA SER A 317 -1.20 -18.38 -21.44
C SER A 317 -0.09 -17.47 -20.92
N ARG A 318 0.64 -17.87 -19.87
CA ARG A 318 1.94 -17.25 -19.55
C ARG A 318 2.93 -17.60 -20.65
N ARG A 319 3.01 -16.76 -21.69
CA ARG A 319 3.94 -16.98 -22.80
C ARG A 319 5.30 -16.43 -22.39
N GLU A 320 6.32 -17.28 -22.48
CA GLU A 320 7.72 -16.87 -22.37
C GLU A 320 8.01 -15.73 -23.36
N GLY A 321 8.65 -14.66 -22.90
CA GLY A 321 8.97 -13.55 -23.78
C GLY A 321 9.27 -12.23 -23.08
N ALA A 322 9.65 -11.25 -23.89
CA ALA A 322 9.81 -9.86 -23.52
C ALA A 322 8.66 -9.06 -24.14
N TRP A 323 7.88 -8.39 -23.30
CA TRP A 323 6.71 -7.63 -23.70
C TRP A 323 7.03 -6.14 -23.73
N SER A 324 6.76 -5.50 -24.87
CA SER A 324 6.86 -4.05 -24.99
C SER A 324 5.79 -3.42 -24.10
N VAL A 325 6.22 -2.60 -23.15
CA VAL A 325 5.30 -1.86 -22.27
C VAL A 325 4.38 -0.97 -23.09
N ASP A 326 4.93 -0.29 -24.09
CA ASP A 326 4.15 0.57 -24.98
C ASP A 326 3.18 -0.22 -25.87
N ARG A 327 3.70 -1.15 -26.69
CA ARG A 327 2.91 -1.83 -27.73
C ARG A 327 2.01 -2.94 -27.20
N ASP A 328 2.50 -3.74 -26.25
CA ASP A 328 1.82 -4.97 -25.84
C ASP A 328 0.96 -4.78 -24.57
N VAL A 329 1.29 -3.80 -23.72
CA VAL A 329 0.59 -3.55 -22.44
C VAL A 329 -0.28 -2.31 -22.48
N LEU A 330 0.29 -1.13 -22.75
CA LEU A 330 -0.45 0.14 -22.76
C LEU A 330 -1.38 0.25 -23.97
N HIS A 331 -0.85 -0.01 -25.16
CA HIS A 331 -1.59 0.05 -26.43
C HIS A 331 -1.98 -1.33 -27.00
N GLY A 332 -1.79 -2.38 -26.20
CA GLY A 332 -2.06 -3.76 -26.59
C GLY A 332 -3.55 -4.10 -26.56
N SER A 333 -3.95 -5.10 -27.36
CA SER A 333 -5.33 -5.58 -27.45
C SER A 333 -5.56 -6.94 -26.78
N ASP A 334 -4.59 -7.46 -26.03
CA ASP A 334 -4.69 -8.74 -25.32
C ASP A 334 -5.04 -8.50 -23.84
N PRO A 335 -6.33 -8.54 -23.46
CA PRO A 335 -6.75 -8.26 -22.09
C PRO A 335 -6.21 -9.29 -21.08
N LEU A 336 -5.89 -10.50 -21.52
CA LEU A 336 -5.37 -11.56 -20.64
C LEU A 336 -3.92 -11.27 -20.25
N LEU A 337 -3.12 -10.83 -21.23
CA LEU A 337 -1.76 -10.34 -20.97
C LEU A 337 -1.77 -9.13 -20.05
N ARG A 338 -2.64 -8.13 -20.33
CA ARG A 338 -2.74 -6.90 -19.54
C ARG A 338 -3.11 -7.21 -18.08
N ALA A 339 -4.09 -8.08 -17.84
CA ALA A 339 -4.45 -8.53 -16.50
C ALA A 339 -3.31 -9.28 -15.80
N THR A 340 -2.59 -10.16 -16.51
CA THR A 340 -1.41 -10.85 -15.96
C THR A 340 -0.31 -9.87 -15.57
N VAL A 341 -0.03 -8.87 -16.42
CA VAL A 341 0.98 -7.83 -16.14
C VAL A 341 0.55 -6.96 -14.97
N ALA A 342 -0.72 -6.57 -14.88
CA ALA A 342 -1.23 -5.78 -13.75
C ALA A 342 -1.03 -6.49 -12.40
N ALA A 343 -1.36 -7.79 -12.34
CA ALA A 343 -1.13 -8.60 -11.14
C ALA A 343 0.36 -8.74 -10.83
N GLU A 344 1.18 -9.23 -11.76
CA GLU A 344 2.60 -9.50 -11.51
C GLU A 344 3.42 -8.22 -11.25
N TYR A 345 3.07 -7.09 -11.88
CA TYR A 345 3.72 -5.82 -11.63
C TYR A 345 3.36 -5.23 -10.26
N GLY A 346 2.09 -5.32 -9.84
CA GLY A 346 1.70 -4.95 -8.48
C GLY A 346 2.43 -5.77 -7.41
N MET A 347 2.59 -7.08 -7.62
CA MET A 347 3.39 -7.94 -6.73
C MET A 347 4.89 -7.57 -6.72
N TYR A 348 5.42 -7.17 -7.87
CA TYR A 348 6.77 -6.65 -7.99
C TYR A 348 6.96 -5.36 -7.19
N LEU A 349 6.04 -4.41 -7.33
CA LEU A 349 6.10 -3.14 -6.62
C LEU A 349 5.94 -3.31 -5.10
N LEU A 350 5.01 -4.14 -4.64
CA LEU A 350 4.82 -4.41 -3.20
C LEU A 350 6.10 -4.93 -2.57
N ALA A 351 6.69 -5.98 -3.13
CA ALA A 351 7.91 -6.57 -2.59
C ALA A 351 9.17 -5.70 -2.79
N SER A 352 9.12 -4.73 -3.70
CA SER A 352 10.20 -3.77 -3.91
C SER A 352 10.08 -2.55 -2.98
N SER A 353 8.89 -2.28 -2.44
CA SER A 353 8.60 -1.10 -1.60
C SER A 353 8.29 -1.42 -0.14
N SER A 354 7.94 -2.67 0.19
CA SER A 354 7.64 -3.09 1.55
C SER A 354 8.40 -4.37 1.91
N ARG A 355 9.35 -4.25 2.85
CA ARG A 355 10.16 -5.36 3.38
C ARG A 355 10.43 -5.16 4.87
N ALA A 356 10.34 -6.26 5.63
CA ALA A 356 10.61 -6.31 7.07
C ALA A 356 11.85 -5.48 7.48
N GLY A 357 11.69 -4.71 8.55
CA GLY A 357 12.72 -3.78 9.07
C GLY A 357 12.77 -2.42 8.36
N SER A 358 11.91 -2.17 7.39
CA SER A 358 11.76 -0.87 6.72
C SER A 358 10.39 -0.25 7.03
N PRO A 359 10.21 1.07 6.88
CA PRO A 359 8.89 1.71 6.86
C PRO A 359 7.94 1.11 5.83
N ALA A 360 6.64 1.29 6.09
CA ALA A 360 5.57 0.87 5.19
C ALA A 360 5.65 1.59 3.83
N ALA A 361 5.16 0.92 2.77
CA ALA A 361 4.92 1.55 1.47
C ALA A 361 3.93 2.72 1.61
N ASN A 362 4.37 3.92 1.26
CA ASN A 362 3.56 5.15 1.31
C ASN A 362 2.74 5.34 0.02
N LEU A 363 2.14 6.53 -0.18
CA LEU A 363 1.36 6.85 -1.38
C LEU A 363 2.12 6.65 -2.72
N GLN A 364 3.45 6.65 -2.70
CA GLN A 364 4.31 6.41 -3.86
C GLN A 364 5.24 5.19 -3.67
N GLY A 365 4.89 4.31 -2.73
CA GLY A 365 5.69 3.16 -2.33
C GLY A 365 6.95 3.59 -1.59
N ILE A 366 8.03 3.76 -2.36
CA ILE A 366 9.31 4.31 -1.90
C ILE A 366 9.98 5.19 -2.96
N TRP A 367 9.28 5.61 -4.02
CA TRP A 367 9.85 6.33 -5.16
C TRP A 367 9.24 7.72 -5.27
N ASN A 368 10.06 8.75 -5.01
CA ASN A 368 9.66 10.16 -5.08
C ASN A 368 10.86 11.04 -5.48
N ASP A 369 10.70 11.94 -6.46
CA ASP A 369 11.71 12.92 -6.84
C ASP A 369 11.40 14.37 -6.42
N GLN A 370 10.28 14.60 -5.73
CA GLN A 370 9.77 15.93 -5.37
C GLN A 370 10.02 16.27 -3.90
N LEU A 371 10.40 17.51 -3.61
CA LEU A 371 10.62 17.99 -2.23
C LEU A 371 9.31 18.33 -1.48
N GLN A 372 8.22 18.52 -2.23
CA GLN A 372 6.85 18.67 -1.73
C GLN A 372 5.97 17.77 -2.61
N PRO A 373 6.03 16.44 -2.43
CA PRO A 373 5.25 15.53 -3.23
C PRO A 373 3.75 15.72 -3.02
N ALA A 374 2.95 15.25 -3.97
CA ALA A 374 1.50 15.24 -3.87
C ALA A 374 1.05 14.54 -2.56
N TRP A 375 0.22 15.23 -1.77
CA TRP A 375 -0.24 14.77 -0.45
C TRP A 375 0.89 14.29 0.45
N SER A 376 2.05 14.95 0.38
CA SER A 376 3.24 14.67 1.18
C SER A 376 3.85 13.28 0.97
N SER A 377 3.33 12.52 -0.01
CA SER A 377 3.64 11.10 -0.22
C SER A 377 3.61 10.34 1.12
N ASN A 378 2.59 10.64 1.91
CA ASN A 378 2.46 10.23 3.30
C ASN A 378 1.74 8.88 3.42
N TYR A 379 1.25 8.55 4.61
CA TYR A 379 0.30 7.45 4.82
C TYR A 379 -1.11 7.99 4.92
N THR A 380 -1.84 8.03 3.80
CA THR A 380 -3.29 8.26 3.83
C THR A 380 -3.99 6.96 4.20
N ILE A 381 -4.66 6.95 5.35
CA ILE A 381 -5.21 5.78 6.04
C ILE A 381 -6.74 5.88 6.13
N ASN A 382 -7.35 6.33 5.03
CA ASN A 382 -8.80 6.30 4.80
C ASN A 382 -9.17 5.57 3.50
N ILE A 383 -8.21 4.82 2.92
CA ILE A 383 -8.33 3.86 1.81
C ILE A 383 -6.94 3.48 1.28
N ASN A 384 -6.02 4.44 1.08
CA ASN A 384 -4.83 4.24 0.25
C ASN A 384 -3.80 3.30 0.89
N THR A 385 -3.45 3.53 2.15
CA THR A 385 -2.49 2.67 2.87
C THR A 385 -3.11 1.30 3.11
N GLU A 386 -4.41 1.20 3.37
CA GLU A 386 -5.11 -0.08 3.46
C GLU A 386 -5.03 -0.84 2.13
N MET A 387 -5.23 -0.13 1.02
CA MET A 387 -5.17 -0.67 -0.34
C MET A 387 -3.78 -1.14 -0.73
N ASN A 388 -2.73 -0.41 -0.33
CA ASN A 388 -1.34 -0.81 -0.52
C ASN A 388 -1.08 -2.25 -0.03
N TYR A 389 -1.82 -2.70 0.99
CA TYR A 389 -1.62 -3.99 1.64
C TYR A 389 -2.74 -5.01 1.43
N TRP A 390 -3.77 -4.72 0.62
CA TRP A 390 -4.81 -5.72 0.30
C TRP A 390 -4.24 -7.01 -0.28
N SER A 391 -3.16 -6.90 -1.07
CA SER A 391 -2.53 -8.06 -1.71
C SER A 391 -1.51 -8.77 -0.82
N ALA A 392 -0.93 -8.13 0.19
CA ALA A 392 0.10 -8.73 1.04
C ALA A 392 -0.30 -10.07 1.69
N PRO A 393 -1.49 -10.20 2.33
CA PRO A 393 -1.92 -11.47 2.90
C PRO A 393 -2.33 -12.49 1.82
N VAL A 394 -3.01 -12.05 0.75
CA VAL A 394 -3.45 -12.91 -0.38
C VAL A 394 -2.26 -13.57 -1.09
N LEU A 395 -1.11 -12.90 -1.13
CA LEU A 395 0.10 -13.39 -1.80
C LEU A 395 1.06 -14.13 -0.86
N LEU A 396 0.64 -14.34 0.40
CA LEU A 396 1.41 -14.94 1.49
C LEU A 396 2.81 -14.30 1.64
N SER A 397 2.84 -12.97 1.80
CA SER A 397 4.10 -12.23 1.95
C SER A 397 4.27 -11.62 3.35
N PRO A 398 4.59 -12.42 4.40
CA PRO A 398 4.82 -11.90 5.74
C PRO A 398 5.89 -10.79 5.78
N ASP A 399 6.98 -10.97 5.02
CA ASP A 399 8.03 -9.96 4.85
C ASP A 399 7.48 -8.61 4.37
N ALA A 400 6.49 -8.63 3.47
CA ALA A 400 5.90 -7.40 2.92
C ALA A 400 4.79 -6.83 3.79
N LEU A 401 4.26 -7.58 4.75
CA LEU A 401 3.21 -7.14 5.67
C LEU A 401 3.77 -6.56 6.97
N GLU A 402 4.95 -7.04 7.38
CA GLU A 402 5.66 -6.60 8.57
C GLU A 402 5.77 -5.06 8.69
N PRO A 403 6.07 -4.30 7.62
CA PRO A 403 6.13 -2.83 7.72
C PRO A 403 4.80 -2.15 8.07
N LEU A 404 3.66 -2.71 7.65
CA LEU A 404 2.35 -2.19 8.06
C LEU A 404 2.10 -2.43 9.55
N LEU A 405 2.43 -3.62 10.04
CA LEU A 405 2.29 -3.97 11.45
C LEU A 405 3.12 -3.03 12.33
N ALA A 406 4.38 -2.77 11.95
CA ALA A 406 5.23 -1.81 12.65
C ALA A 406 4.66 -0.37 12.61
N LEU A 407 4.12 0.08 11.47
CA LEU A 407 3.44 1.37 11.37
C LEU A 407 2.26 1.46 12.35
N VAL A 408 1.41 0.43 12.41
CA VAL A 408 0.26 0.39 13.32
C VAL A 408 0.70 0.37 14.79
N GLU A 409 1.78 -0.32 15.13
CA GLU A 409 2.35 -0.30 16.47
C GLU A 409 2.84 1.11 16.87
N HIS A 410 3.52 1.82 15.96
CA HIS A 410 3.91 3.22 16.18
C HIS A 410 2.70 4.15 16.34
N LEU A 411 1.69 4.00 15.47
CA LEU A 411 0.43 4.74 15.55
C LEU A 411 -0.31 4.48 16.87
N ALA A 412 -0.35 3.23 17.34
CA ALA A 412 -0.97 2.89 18.61
C ALA A 412 -0.23 3.56 19.79
N GLY A 413 1.11 3.62 19.73
CA GLY A 413 1.93 4.30 20.73
C GLY A 413 1.59 5.78 20.86
N THR A 414 1.62 6.53 19.77
CA THR A 414 1.29 7.97 19.78
C THR A 414 -0.21 8.23 19.95
N GLY A 415 -1.06 7.38 19.37
CA GLY A 415 -2.51 7.48 19.37
C GLY A 415 -3.15 7.22 20.73
N THR A 416 -2.44 6.55 21.64
CA THR A 416 -2.89 6.35 23.04
C THR A 416 -3.02 7.68 23.78
N ASP A 417 -2.02 8.56 23.64
CA ASP A 417 -2.06 9.88 24.27
C ASP A 417 -3.10 10.78 23.59
N VAL A 418 -3.28 10.66 22.27
CA VAL A 418 -4.34 11.36 21.53
C VAL A 418 -5.74 10.96 22.03
N ALA A 419 -6.01 9.65 22.12
CA ALA A 419 -7.30 9.13 22.59
C ALA A 419 -7.63 9.63 24.01
N ARG A 420 -6.67 9.56 24.92
CA ARG A 420 -6.81 10.01 26.31
C ARG A 420 -7.01 11.52 26.40
N GLU A 421 -6.16 12.30 25.74
CA GLU A 421 -6.09 13.74 26.00
C GLU A 421 -7.04 14.59 25.16
N LEU A 422 -7.43 14.13 23.96
CA LEU A 422 -8.40 14.82 23.11
C LEU A 422 -9.83 14.33 23.36
N TYR A 423 -10.01 13.02 23.54
CA TYR A 423 -11.35 12.42 23.57
C TYR A 423 -11.74 11.87 24.94
N GLY A 424 -10.80 11.74 25.88
CA GLY A 424 -11.07 11.16 27.19
C GLY A 424 -11.38 9.66 27.11
N ALA A 425 -10.92 9.01 26.05
CA ALA A 425 -11.18 7.60 25.75
C ALA A 425 -9.99 6.71 26.16
N ARG A 426 -10.28 5.43 26.45
CA ARG A 426 -9.30 4.36 26.52
C ARG A 426 -8.75 4.05 25.11
N GLY A 427 -7.78 3.14 25.05
CA GLY A 427 -7.26 2.66 23.78
C GLY A 427 -6.40 3.68 23.03
N TRP A 428 -6.42 3.60 21.70
CA TRP A 428 -5.69 4.51 20.82
C TRP A 428 -6.53 4.86 19.57
N VAL A 429 -6.20 5.99 18.95
CA VAL A 429 -6.87 6.49 17.74
C VAL A 429 -5.85 7.04 16.75
N ALA A 430 -6.12 6.88 15.46
CA ALA A 430 -5.44 7.57 14.38
C ALA A 430 -6.47 8.08 13.37
N HIS A 431 -6.18 9.22 12.73
CA HIS A 431 -7.10 9.92 11.84
C HIS A 431 -6.87 9.55 10.37
N HIS A 432 -7.19 10.41 9.39
CA HIS A 432 -7.08 10.02 7.97
C HIS A 432 -5.65 10.04 7.40
N ASN A 433 -4.71 10.74 8.01
CA ASN A 433 -3.32 10.87 7.53
C ASN A 433 -2.33 10.57 8.65
N SER A 434 -1.22 9.93 8.27
CA SER A 434 -0.06 9.71 9.11
C SER A 434 1.26 9.91 8.35
N ASP A 435 2.39 9.72 9.02
CA ASP A 435 3.75 9.75 8.49
C ASP A 435 4.65 8.76 9.24
N VAL A 436 5.93 8.72 8.87
CA VAL A 436 6.91 7.82 9.49
C VAL A 436 7.03 7.99 11.00
N TRP A 437 6.67 9.15 11.57
CA TRP A 437 6.79 9.41 13.02
C TRP A 437 5.60 8.89 13.82
N GLY A 438 4.65 8.20 13.18
CA GLY A 438 3.43 7.72 13.82
C GLY A 438 2.48 8.87 14.12
N TRP A 439 2.25 9.77 13.17
CA TRP A 439 1.31 10.87 13.35
C TRP A 439 -0.13 10.37 13.51
N SER A 440 -0.75 10.66 14.65
CA SER A 440 -2.09 10.15 15.02
C SER A 440 -3.14 11.25 15.24
N LEU A 441 -2.76 12.53 15.09
CA LEU A 441 -3.68 13.67 15.23
C LEU A 441 -4.47 13.93 13.94
N PRO A 442 -5.65 14.57 14.01
CA PRO A 442 -6.24 15.17 12.81
C PRO A 442 -5.26 16.21 12.25
N VAL A 443 -5.08 16.25 10.94
CA VAL A 443 -4.30 17.31 10.27
C VAL A 443 -5.21 18.49 9.89
N GLY A 444 -4.71 19.51 9.18
CA GLY A 444 -5.53 20.61 8.63
C GLY A 444 -5.22 22.01 9.19
N ASP A 445 -4.35 22.10 10.20
CA ASP A 445 -3.91 23.33 10.87
C ASP A 445 -5.04 24.30 11.31
N GLY A 446 -6.23 23.77 11.57
CA GLY A 446 -7.40 24.50 12.04
C GLY A 446 -8.18 25.20 10.92
N HIS A 447 -7.94 24.80 9.67
CA HIS A 447 -8.66 25.27 8.50
C HIS A 447 -8.81 24.17 7.43
N GLY A 448 -8.48 22.92 7.76
CA GLY A 448 -8.76 21.77 6.92
C GLY A 448 -10.26 21.55 6.81
N ALA A 449 -10.71 20.87 5.75
CA ALA A 449 -12.12 20.52 5.67
C ALA A 449 -12.37 19.32 6.59
N ALA A 450 -13.40 19.43 7.43
CA ALA A 450 -13.77 18.36 8.36
C ALA A 450 -14.05 17.03 7.65
N SER A 451 -14.52 17.07 6.39
CA SER A 451 -14.85 15.88 5.57
C SER A 451 -13.71 14.89 5.41
N TRP A 452 -12.47 15.34 5.50
CA TRP A 452 -11.27 14.50 5.42
C TRP A 452 -10.43 14.57 6.70
N ALA A 453 -10.23 15.76 7.26
CA ALA A 453 -9.29 15.97 8.37
C ALA A 453 -9.66 15.18 9.64
N ILE A 454 -10.95 15.21 10.00
CA ILE A 454 -11.47 14.76 11.28
C ILE A 454 -12.27 13.48 11.09
N TRP A 455 -11.56 12.40 10.79
CA TRP A 455 -12.11 11.06 10.65
C TRP A 455 -11.36 10.08 11.54
N MET A 456 -12.01 9.55 12.58
CA MET A 456 -11.39 8.85 13.72
C MET A 456 -11.16 7.36 13.48
N MET A 457 -11.46 6.86 12.28
CA MET A 457 -11.50 5.42 12.00
C MET A 457 -10.29 4.91 11.21
N GLY A 458 -9.27 5.73 10.94
CA GLY A 458 -8.09 5.28 10.20
C GLY A 458 -7.34 4.18 10.93
N GLY A 459 -7.09 4.36 12.24
CA GLY A 459 -6.52 3.32 13.08
C GLY A 459 -7.37 2.04 13.11
N VAL A 460 -8.69 2.19 13.18
CA VAL A 460 -9.66 1.08 13.17
C VAL A 460 -9.58 0.30 11.86
N TRP A 461 -9.53 0.98 10.71
CA TRP A 461 -9.41 0.32 9.42
C TRP A 461 -8.11 -0.47 9.29
N LEU A 462 -6.97 0.11 9.69
CA LEU A 462 -5.69 -0.60 9.66
C LEU A 462 -5.70 -1.90 10.48
N THR A 463 -6.45 -1.97 11.59
CA THR A 463 -6.58 -3.24 12.34
C THR A 463 -7.26 -4.35 11.54
N HIS A 464 -8.10 -4.00 10.56
CA HIS A 464 -8.72 -4.98 9.67
C HIS A 464 -7.74 -5.59 8.67
N ASN A 465 -6.76 -4.81 8.19
CA ASN A 465 -5.64 -5.34 7.41
C ASN A 465 -4.77 -6.28 8.25
N LEU A 466 -4.56 -5.97 9.53
CA LEU A 466 -3.82 -6.86 10.45
C LEU A 466 -4.59 -8.14 10.74
N TRP A 467 -5.91 -8.08 10.90
CA TRP A 467 -6.74 -9.28 11.02
C TRP A 467 -6.60 -10.20 9.80
N ASP A 468 -6.61 -9.63 8.60
CA ASP A 468 -6.37 -10.40 7.37
C ASP A 468 -4.98 -11.07 7.38
N ALA A 469 -3.94 -10.42 7.94
CA ALA A 469 -2.64 -11.04 8.16
C ALA A 469 -2.75 -12.37 8.91
N TYR A 470 -3.53 -12.37 9.99
CA TYR A 470 -3.77 -13.54 10.83
C TYR A 470 -4.59 -14.59 10.08
N GLU A 471 -5.75 -14.27 9.52
CA GLU A 471 -6.63 -15.28 8.94
C GLU A 471 -6.03 -15.98 7.71
N PHE A 472 -5.28 -15.23 6.88
CA PHE A 472 -4.61 -15.82 5.72
C PHE A 472 -3.38 -16.64 6.08
N SER A 473 -2.68 -16.31 7.18
CA SER A 473 -1.52 -17.09 7.65
C SER A 473 -1.90 -18.25 8.56
N GLY A 474 -3.01 -18.13 9.30
CA GLY A 474 -3.37 -18.99 10.41
C GLY A 474 -2.40 -18.90 11.60
N ASP A 475 -1.59 -17.85 11.69
CA ASP A 475 -0.54 -17.68 12.70
C ASP A 475 -1.10 -17.11 14.01
N ARG A 476 -1.38 -18.01 14.96
CA ARG A 476 -1.90 -17.65 16.28
C ARG A 476 -0.90 -16.90 17.15
N ASP A 477 0.40 -17.09 16.93
CA ASP A 477 1.43 -16.35 17.69
C ASP A 477 1.48 -14.90 17.19
N LEU A 478 1.38 -14.68 15.87
CA LEU A 478 1.21 -13.33 15.31
C LEU A 478 -0.06 -12.65 15.85
N LEU A 479 -1.18 -13.38 15.91
CA LEU A 479 -2.41 -12.87 16.52
C LEU A 479 -2.19 -12.48 17.98
N ARG A 480 -1.65 -13.38 18.79
CA ARG A 480 -1.48 -13.18 20.24
C ARG A 480 -0.51 -12.05 20.58
N GLU A 481 0.65 -12.05 19.94
CA GLU A 481 1.79 -11.25 20.37
C GLU A 481 1.77 -9.82 19.82
N ARG A 482 1.18 -9.61 18.64
CA ARG A 482 1.29 -8.32 17.95
C ARG A 482 -0.04 -7.75 17.47
N ILE A 483 -0.91 -8.56 16.87
CA ILE A 483 -2.18 -8.06 16.34
C ILE A 483 -3.20 -7.79 17.47
N TRP A 484 -3.39 -8.74 18.39
CA TRP A 484 -4.36 -8.59 19.47
C TRP A 484 -4.10 -7.37 20.37
N PRO A 485 -2.85 -7.06 20.80
CA PRO A 485 -2.59 -5.86 21.59
C PRO A 485 -3.07 -4.56 20.92
N VAL A 486 -2.79 -4.38 19.62
CA VAL A 486 -3.23 -3.16 18.89
C VAL A 486 -4.74 -3.20 18.61
N MET A 487 -5.31 -4.35 18.25
CA MET A 487 -6.76 -4.51 18.06
C MET A 487 -7.53 -4.22 19.35
N ARG A 488 -7.07 -4.76 20.48
CA ARG A 488 -7.66 -4.55 21.80
C ARG A 488 -7.71 -3.07 22.17
N GLY A 489 -6.64 -2.32 21.88
CA GLY A 489 -6.62 -0.88 22.07
C GLY A 489 -7.58 -0.13 21.14
N ALA A 490 -7.75 -0.56 19.89
CA ALA A 490 -8.76 0.03 19.01
C ALA A 490 -10.20 -0.27 19.48
N VAL A 491 -10.45 -1.48 20.01
CA VAL A 491 -11.73 -1.88 20.61
C VAL A 491 -12.08 -0.96 21.78
N GLU A 492 -11.12 -0.74 22.68
CA GLU A 492 -11.30 0.16 23.83
C GLU A 492 -11.66 1.58 23.40
N PHE A 493 -10.97 2.12 22.38
CA PHE A 493 -11.31 3.43 21.84
C PHE A 493 -12.73 3.45 21.27
N CYS A 494 -13.10 2.47 20.44
CA CYS A 494 -14.42 2.41 19.82
C CYS A 494 -15.55 2.31 20.86
N LEU A 495 -15.37 1.51 21.93
CA LEU A 495 -16.34 1.41 23.03
C LEU A 495 -16.58 2.76 23.73
N ASP A 496 -15.54 3.55 23.91
CA ASP A 496 -15.62 4.88 24.55
C ASP A 496 -16.01 6.00 23.57
N TRP A 497 -15.80 5.77 22.26
CA TRP A 497 -16.16 6.72 21.20
C TRP A 497 -17.65 6.70 20.88
N LEU A 498 -18.27 5.52 20.94
CA LEU A 498 -19.71 5.34 20.75
C LEU A 498 -20.50 6.12 21.80
N VAL A 499 -21.54 6.82 21.34
CA VAL A 499 -22.47 7.57 22.18
C VAL A 499 -23.85 6.95 22.08
N ALA A 500 -24.53 6.81 23.22
CA ALA A 500 -25.90 6.31 23.27
C ALA A 500 -26.89 7.45 23.06
N ASP A 501 -27.94 7.21 22.27
CA ASP A 501 -29.11 8.06 22.24
C ASP A 501 -30.05 7.82 23.44
N ALA A 502 -31.23 8.45 23.44
CA ALA A 502 -32.20 8.33 24.52
C ALA A 502 -32.79 6.91 24.67
N ASP A 503 -32.76 6.11 23.60
CA ASP A 503 -33.26 4.74 23.55
C ASP A 503 -32.14 3.70 23.80
N GLY A 504 -30.90 4.17 23.97
CA GLY A 504 -29.72 3.34 24.21
C GLY A 504 -29.04 2.83 22.94
N VAL A 505 -29.42 3.33 21.76
CA VAL A 505 -28.80 2.96 20.48
C VAL A 505 -27.48 3.73 20.33
N LEU A 506 -26.43 2.99 19.98
CA LEU A 506 -25.06 3.51 19.86
C LEU A 506 -24.79 4.04 18.45
N HIS A 507 -24.21 5.23 18.39
CA HIS A 507 -23.83 5.95 17.17
C HIS A 507 -22.49 6.68 17.37
N THR A 508 -21.89 7.22 16.31
CA THR A 508 -20.66 8.02 16.40
C THR A 508 -20.98 9.52 16.28
N SER A 509 -20.37 10.33 17.15
CA SER A 509 -20.53 11.79 17.14
C SER A 509 -19.30 12.50 17.72
N PRO A 510 -18.63 13.39 16.97
CA PRO A 510 -18.81 13.65 15.54
C PRO A 510 -18.49 12.44 14.65
N SER A 511 -18.95 12.47 13.41
CA SER A 511 -18.70 11.46 12.38
C SER A 511 -18.67 12.13 11.01
N THR A 512 -17.87 11.57 10.11
CA THR A 512 -17.68 12.01 8.72
C THR A 512 -17.58 10.79 7.82
N ALA A 513 -18.02 10.92 6.57
CA ALA A 513 -17.87 9.88 5.55
C ALA A 513 -16.74 10.32 4.60
N PRO A 514 -15.53 9.73 4.65
CA PRO A 514 -14.42 10.17 3.81
C PRO A 514 -14.78 10.09 2.32
N GLU A 515 -14.62 11.14 1.52
CA GLU A 515 -14.46 12.56 1.87
C GLU A 515 -15.69 13.36 1.41
N ASN A 516 -16.86 12.74 1.53
CA ASN A 516 -18.11 13.21 0.96
C ASN A 516 -18.84 14.16 1.92
N SER A 517 -19.78 14.93 1.35
CA SER A 517 -20.65 15.86 2.07
C SER A 517 -22.10 15.70 1.60
N TYR A 518 -23.01 16.14 2.45
CA TYR A 518 -24.43 16.25 2.14
C TYR A 518 -24.91 17.68 2.34
N VAL A 519 -26.11 17.99 1.84
CA VAL A 519 -26.71 19.33 1.96
C VAL A 519 -27.41 19.44 3.32
N ALA A 520 -26.96 20.38 4.15
CA ALA A 520 -27.57 20.65 5.46
C ALA A 520 -28.89 21.42 5.33
N ALA A 521 -29.61 21.59 6.45
CA ALA A 521 -30.87 22.31 6.50
C ALA A 521 -30.77 23.81 6.10
N ASP A 522 -29.57 24.39 6.15
CA ASP A 522 -29.28 25.75 5.68
C ASP A 522 -29.03 25.83 4.16
N GLY A 523 -29.04 24.70 3.46
CA GLY A 523 -28.78 24.59 2.02
C GLY A 523 -27.30 24.58 1.63
N LEU A 524 -26.38 24.57 2.60
CA LEU A 524 -24.94 24.53 2.37
C LEU A 524 -24.37 23.12 2.61
N PRO A 525 -23.27 22.73 1.94
CA PRO A 525 -22.61 21.45 2.19
C PRO A 525 -22.15 21.31 3.66
N THR A 526 -22.23 20.09 4.19
CA THR A 526 -21.65 19.71 5.49
C THR A 526 -21.19 18.26 5.43
N ALA A 527 -20.15 17.94 6.21
CA ALA A 527 -19.70 16.56 6.42
C ALA A 527 -20.07 16.02 7.81
N LEU A 528 -20.56 16.88 8.70
CA LEU A 528 -20.82 16.59 10.11
C LEU A 528 -22.32 16.53 10.40
N GLY A 529 -22.71 15.82 11.46
CA GLY A 529 -24.08 15.84 11.99
C GLY A 529 -24.80 14.50 11.94
N LEU A 530 -24.35 13.58 11.08
CA LEU A 530 -24.90 12.24 10.95
C LEU A 530 -23.80 11.21 11.10
N THR A 531 -24.14 10.04 11.63
CA THR A 531 -23.21 8.92 11.70
C THR A 531 -23.01 8.33 10.32
N ALA A 532 -21.76 8.17 9.90
CA ALA A 532 -21.41 7.54 8.65
C ALA A 532 -21.57 6.01 8.73
N THR A 533 -22.07 5.42 7.64
CA THR A 533 -22.17 3.96 7.49
C THR A 533 -20.80 3.27 7.57
N SER A 534 -19.74 3.94 7.11
CA SER A 534 -18.36 3.45 7.22
C SER A 534 -17.92 3.24 8.67
N ASP A 535 -18.24 4.18 9.57
CA ASP A 535 -17.89 4.07 10.99
C ASP A 535 -18.54 2.84 11.61
N LEU A 536 -19.85 2.66 11.36
CA LEU A 536 -20.62 1.54 11.87
C LEU A 536 -20.10 0.20 11.35
N ALA A 537 -19.77 0.11 10.06
CA ALA A 537 -19.24 -1.10 9.46
C ALA A 537 -17.84 -1.46 9.99
N LEU A 538 -16.96 -0.47 10.15
CA LEU A 538 -15.60 -0.65 10.67
C LEU A 538 -15.60 -1.05 12.15
N ILE A 539 -16.42 -0.38 12.98
CA ILE A 539 -16.56 -0.68 14.41
C ILE A 539 -17.21 -2.06 14.61
N GLY A 540 -18.32 -2.33 13.92
CA GLY A 540 -19.02 -3.60 14.01
C GLY A 540 -18.13 -4.78 13.62
N GLY A 541 -17.41 -4.66 12.49
CA GLY A 541 -16.45 -5.67 12.09
C GLY A 541 -15.31 -5.87 13.10
N LEU A 542 -14.81 -4.78 13.71
CA LEU A 542 -13.71 -4.86 14.69
C LEU A 542 -14.18 -5.62 15.94
N PHE A 543 -15.39 -5.32 16.40
CA PHE A 543 -16.02 -5.98 17.54
C PHE A 543 -16.27 -7.47 17.28
N GLU A 544 -16.78 -7.84 16.11
CA GLU A 544 -16.96 -9.25 15.74
C GLU A 544 -15.62 -9.99 15.71
N ARG A 545 -14.60 -9.41 15.07
CA ARG A 545 -13.24 -9.98 15.01
C ARG A 545 -12.60 -10.08 16.40
N ALA A 546 -12.85 -9.12 17.28
CA ALA A 546 -12.36 -9.17 18.66
C ALA A 546 -12.97 -10.34 19.45
N LEU A 547 -14.26 -10.64 19.27
CA LEU A 547 -14.88 -11.81 19.88
C LEU A 547 -14.28 -13.13 19.34
N VAL A 548 -13.98 -13.19 18.04
CA VAL A 548 -13.27 -14.33 17.45
C VAL A 548 -11.85 -14.46 18.01
N ALA A 549 -11.12 -13.34 18.16
CA ALA A 549 -9.77 -13.35 18.72
C ALA A 549 -9.75 -13.83 20.17
N ILE A 550 -10.70 -13.38 21.00
CA ILE A 550 -10.82 -13.79 22.41
C ILE A 550 -11.05 -15.31 22.51
N ASP A 551 -11.95 -15.83 21.68
CA ASP A 551 -12.27 -17.27 21.62
C ASP A 551 -11.06 -18.07 21.10
N ASP A 552 -10.46 -17.68 19.97
CA ASP A 552 -9.32 -18.40 19.38
C ASP A 552 -8.09 -18.38 20.30
N LEU A 553 -7.80 -17.26 20.96
CA LEU A 553 -6.67 -17.16 21.88
C LEU A 553 -6.92 -17.83 23.24
N GLU A 554 -8.16 -18.24 23.51
CA GLU A 554 -8.64 -18.80 24.79
C GLU A 554 -8.32 -17.88 25.98
N ILE A 555 -8.53 -16.57 25.81
CA ILE A 555 -8.25 -15.56 26.85
C ILE A 555 -9.54 -15.13 27.58
N ASP A 556 -9.41 -14.87 28.88
CA ASP A 556 -10.47 -14.26 29.69
C ASP A 556 -10.28 -12.73 29.69
N ASP A 557 -10.96 -12.03 28.79
CA ASP A 557 -10.90 -10.56 28.67
C ASP A 557 -12.26 -9.94 28.99
N ALA A 558 -12.27 -8.99 29.93
CA ALA A 558 -13.48 -8.27 30.34
C ALA A 558 -14.16 -7.53 29.18
N LEU A 559 -13.41 -7.22 28.10
CA LEU A 559 -13.95 -6.62 26.89
C LEU A 559 -15.00 -7.48 26.20
N GLU A 560 -14.99 -8.81 26.38
CA GLU A 560 -15.98 -9.69 25.72
C GLU A 560 -17.43 -9.25 26.03
N ALA A 561 -17.71 -8.95 27.30
CA ALA A 561 -19.04 -8.53 27.73
C ALA A 561 -19.40 -7.11 27.24
N GLU A 562 -18.43 -6.17 27.28
CA GLU A 562 -18.62 -4.80 26.77
C GLU A 562 -18.91 -4.82 25.26
N VAL A 563 -18.12 -5.58 24.50
CA VAL A 563 -18.24 -5.72 23.04
C VAL A 563 -19.58 -6.34 22.65
N ARG A 564 -20.00 -7.43 23.31
CA ARG A 564 -21.32 -8.04 23.04
C ARG A 564 -22.47 -7.06 23.32
N GLY A 565 -22.36 -6.28 24.40
CA GLY A 565 -23.33 -5.24 24.74
C GLY A 565 -23.39 -4.14 23.69
N ALA A 566 -22.22 -3.68 23.22
CA ALA A 566 -22.13 -2.63 22.21
C ALA A 566 -22.64 -3.08 20.84
N LEU A 567 -22.28 -4.29 20.38
CA LEU A 567 -22.80 -4.86 19.13
C LEU A 567 -24.34 -4.95 19.12
N ALA A 568 -24.94 -5.36 20.25
CA ALA A 568 -26.39 -5.44 20.36
C ALA A 568 -27.11 -4.08 20.34
N ALA A 569 -26.38 -3.00 20.68
CA ALA A 569 -26.89 -1.64 20.72
C ALA A 569 -26.46 -0.78 19.52
N LEU A 570 -25.54 -1.27 18.67
CA LEU A 570 -25.00 -0.52 17.54
C LEU A 570 -26.10 -0.22 16.52
N THR A 571 -26.11 1.02 16.01
CA THR A 571 -27.06 1.43 14.96
C THR A 571 -26.94 0.49 13.76
N PRO A 572 -28.03 -0.14 13.30
CA PRO A 572 -28.00 -1.00 12.13
C PRO A 572 -27.79 -0.19 10.84
N LEU A 573 -27.15 -0.79 9.85
CA LEU A 573 -27.02 -0.19 8.53
C LEU A 573 -28.40 -0.07 7.86
N GLN A 574 -28.63 1.03 7.14
CA GLN A 574 -29.95 1.37 6.61
C GLN A 574 -30.00 1.40 5.08
N VAL A 575 -31.14 0.98 4.53
CA VAL A 575 -31.45 1.07 3.10
C VAL A 575 -32.41 2.24 2.89
N GLY A 576 -32.06 3.15 1.99
CA GLY A 576 -32.83 4.34 1.68
C GLY A 576 -34.10 4.05 0.88
N SER A 577 -34.94 5.07 0.71
CA SER A 577 -36.21 4.92 -0.04
C SER A 577 -36.01 4.58 -1.52
N ASP A 578 -34.86 4.94 -2.09
CA ASP A 578 -34.43 4.58 -3.45
C ASP A 578 -33.78 3.18 -3.55
N GLY A 579 -33.69 2.47 -2.43
CA GLY A 579 -33.12 1.13 -2.32
C GLY A 579 -31.60 1.07 -2.22
N ARG A 580 -30.87 2.20 -2.25
CA ARG A 580 -29.41 2.21 -2.04
C ARG A 580 -29.09 2.06 -0.56
N LEU A 581 -27.89 1.57 -0.27
CA LEU A 581 -27.34 1.66 1.09
C LEU A 581 -27.14 3.15 1.40
N LEU A 582 -27.64 3.62 2.54
CA LEU A 582 -27.42 5.00 2.95
C LEU A 582 -25.94 5.21 3.32
N GLU A 583 -25.39 6.36 2.94
CA GLU A 583 -24.03 6.76 3.34
C GLU A 583 -23.99 7.32 4.77
N TRP A 584 -25.09 7.94 5.21
CA TRP A 584 -25.27 8.48 6.55
C TRP A 584 -26.50 7.86 7.23
N SER A 585 -26.60 8.02 8.55
CA SER A 585 -27.69 7.51 9.39
C SER A 585 -29.09 8.09 9.07
N ALA A 586 -29.20 8.98 8.10
CA ALA A 586 -30.46 9.54 7.59
C ALA A 586 -30.39 9.72 6.07
N GLU A 587 -31.55 9.66 5.42
CA GLU A 587 -31.68 9.97 4.00
C GLU A 587 -31.58 11.49 3.78
N VAL A 588 -30.52 11.90 3.07
CA VAL A 588 -30.16 13.32 2.84
C VAL A 588 -29.84 13.55 1.37
N GLU A 589 -29.92 14.81 0.94
CA GLU A 589 -29.47 15.21 -0.39
C GLU A 589 -27.93 15.20 -0.42
N GLU A 590 -27.35 14.38 -1.30
CA GLU A 590 -25.91 14.27 -1.49
C GLU A 590 -25.36 15.53 -2.19
N HIS A 591 -24.25 16.09 -1.70
CA HIS A 591 -23.60 17.20 -2.38
C HIS A 591 -22.87 16.74 -3.65
N GLU A 592 -22.24 15.56 -3.59
CA GLU A 592 -21.50 14.94 -4.68
C GLU A 592 -22.00 13.50 -4.94
N PRO A 593 -23.10 13.30 -5.69
CA PRO A 593 -23.67 11.95 -5.90
C PRO A 593 -22.76 10.96 -6.65
N LEU A 594 -21.76 11.45 -7.39
CA LEU A 594 -20.78 10.65 -8.12
C LEU A 594 -19.40 10.63 -7.45
N HIS A 595 -19.36 10.90 -6.14
CA HIS A 595 -18.11 11.03 -5.38
C HIS A 595 -17.19 9.81 -5.53
N ARG A 596 -15.88 10.05 -5.55
CA ARG A 596 -14.85 9.03 -5.83
C ARG A 596 -14.70 7.95 -4.74
N HIS A 597 -15.04 8.27 -3.48
CA HIS A 597 -15.01 7.31 -2.38
C HIS A 597 -16.24 6.41 -2.34
N LEU A 598 -16.02 5.19 -1.85
CA LEU A 598 -17.01 4.13 -1.68
C LEU A 598 -17.08 3.68 -0.21
N SER A 599 -16.80 4.59 0.72
CA SER A 599 -16.73 4.37 2.17
C SER A 599 -17.95 3.62 2.76
N PRO A 600 -19.20 3.82 2.30
CA PRO A 600 -20.34 3.05 2.82
C PRO A 600 -20.26 1.55 2.56
N VAL A 601 -19.53 1.11 1.53
CA VAL A 601 -19.43 -0.31 1.14
C VAL A 601 -18.14 -0.98 1.62
N VAL A 602 -17.44 -0.40 2.60
CA VAL A 602 -16.31 -1.06 3.28
C VAL A 602 -16.72 -2.40 3.89
N GLY A 603 -17.98 -2.55 4.29
CA GLY A 603 -18.58 -3.82 4.75
C GLY A 603 -18.61 -4.93 3.69
N LEU A 604 -18.65 -4.58 2.41
CA LEU A 604 -18.62 -5.52 1.28
C LEU A 604 -17.18 -5.84 0.85
N TYR A 605 -16.30 -4.82 0.85
CA TYR A 605 -14.87 -4.97 0.62
C TYR A 605 -14.11 -3.74 1.20
N PRO A 606 -13.03 -3.94 1.97
CA PRO A 606 -12.31 -5.21 2.18
C PRO A 606 -12.89 -6.12 3.26
N LEU A 607 -13.84 -5.65 4.08
CA LEU A 607 -14.48 -6.48 5.10
C LEU A 607 -15.38 -7.56 4.48
N ASP A 608 -16.01 -8.35 5.34
CA ASP A 608 -16.94 -9.41 4.97
C ASP A 608 -18.21 -9.42 5.84
N THR A 609 -18.57 -8.26 6.38
CA THR A 609 -19.80 -8.07 7.17
C THR A 609 -21.04 -7.93 6.27
N VAL A 610 -20.87 -7.57 4.99
CA VAL A 610 -21.93 -7.54 3.99
C VAL A 610 -21.68 -8.59 2.90
N THR A 611 -22.46 -9.66 2.91
CA THR A 611 -22.34 -10.79 1.96
C THR A 611 -23.70 -11.17 1.36
N PRO A 612 -23.74 -11.78 0.16
CA PRO A 612 -25.00 -12.20 -0.45
C PRO A 612 -25.68 -13.33 0.34
N GLU A 613 -24.92 -14.16 1.06
CA GLU A 613 -25.46 -15.22 1.92
C GLU A 613 -25.91 -14.72 3.31
N GLY A 614 -25.15 -13.80 3.94
CA GLY A 614 -25.41 -13.36 5.32
C GLY A 614 -26.37 -12.16 5.42
N THR A 615 -26.26 -11.21 4.50
CA THR A 615 -26.99 -9.93 4.55
C THR A 615 -27.51 -9.53 3.16
N PRO A 616 -28.39 -10.34 2.53
CA PRO A 616 -28.78 -10.15 1.13
C PRO A 616 -29.37 -8.77 0.83
N GLU A 617 -30.17 -8.20 1.74
CA GLU A 617 -30.78 -6.88 1.54
C GLU A 617 -29.73 -5.75 1.51
N LEU A 618 -28.76 -5.78 2.42
CA LEU A 618 -27.65 -4.83 2.45
C LEU A 618 -26.69 -5.02 1.27
N PHE A 619 -26.46 -6.26 0.86
CA PHE A 619 -25.67 -6.58 -0.33
C PHE A 619 -26.29 -5.98 -1.59
N ASP A 620 -27.58 -6.22 -1.82
CA ASP A 620 -28.30 -5.65 -2.97
C ASP A 620 -28.31 -4.11 -2.94
N ALA A 621 -28.45 -3.52 -1.75
CA ALA A 621 -28.40 -2.08 -1.56
C ALA A 621 -27.00 -1.49 -1.83
N SER A 622 -25.94 -2.22 -1.45
CA SER A 622 -24.55 -1.87 -1.73
C SER A 622 -24.25 -1.89 -3.22
N VAL A 623 -24.70 -2.93 -3.94
CA VAL A 623 -24.53 -3.01 -5.41
C VAL A 623 -25.23 -1.84 -6.10
N ARG A 624 -26.45 -1.47 -5.67
CA ARG A 624 -27.16 -0.29 -6.21
C ARG A 624 -26.44 1.02 -5.92
N LEU A 625 -25.79 1.17 -4.76
CA LEU A 625 -24.97 2.34 -4.45
C LEU A 625 -23.75 2.42 -5.39
N ILE A 626 -23.06 1.30 -5.62
CA ILE A 626 -21.92 1.23 -6.55
C ILE A 626 -22.37 1.57 -7.99
N ASP A 627 -23.53 1.08 -8.42
CA ASP A 627 -24.12 1.44 -9.72
C ASP A 627 -24.37 2.95 -9.82
N ALA A 628 -24.91 3.57 -8.77
CA ALA A 628 -25.22 5.00 -8.73
C ALA A 628 -23.98 5.89 -8.78
N ARG A 629 -22.86 5.44 -8.19
CA ARG A 629 -21.56 6.13 -8.23
C ARG A 629 -20.88 6.09 -9.60
N GLY A 630 -21.28 5.16 -10.47
CA GLY A 630 -20.81 5.06 -11.85
C GLY A 630 -19.41 4.42 -12.02
N PRO A 631 -19.00 4.14 -13.26
CA PRO A 631 -17.78 3.38 -13.55
C PRO A 631 -16.49 4.21 -13.50
N GLY A 632 -16.54 5.49 -13.88
CA GLY A 632 -15.36 6.34 -13.99
C GLY A 632 -14.66 6.58 -12.65
N ALA A 633 -13.33 6.53 -12.66
CA ALA A 633 -12.51 6.60 -11.45
C ALA A 633 -11.06 7.02 -11.74
N MET A 634 -10.30 7.17 -10.66
CA MET A 634 -8.84 7.32 -10.65
C MET A 634 -8.22 6.00 -10.16
N GLY A 635 -6.90 5.83 -10.27
CA GLY A 635 -6.15 4.59 -9.97
C GLY A 635 -6.72 3.72 -8.83
N TRP A 636 -6.68 4.21 -7.59
CA TRP A 636 -7.20 3.50 -6.41
C TRP A 636 -8.70 3.19 -6.47
N SER A 637 -9.52 4.14 -6.97
CA SER A 637 -10.97 3.98 -7.00
C SER A 637 -11.37 2.87 -8.00
N TRP A 638 -10.62 2.71 -9.10
CA TRP A 638 -10.79 1.54 -9.97
C TRP A 638 -10.42 0.23 -9.27
N ALA A 639 -9.27 0.15 -8.59
CA ALA A 639 -8.89 -1.07 -7.87
C ALA A 639 -9.97 -1.49 -6.87
N TRP A 640 -10.55 -0.54 -6.14
CA TRP A 640 -11.66 -0.80 -5.21
C TRP A 640 -12.94 -1.24 -5.94
N LYS A 641 -13.35 -0.54 -7.01
CA LYS A 641 -14.53 -0.91 -7.81
C LYS A 641 -14.39 -2.30 -8.43
N ILE A 642 -13.21 -2.69 -8.92
CA ILE A 642 -12.94 -4.03 -9.46
C ILE A 642 -13.16 -5.08 -8.36
N ALA A 643 -12.58 -4.88 -7.17
CA ALA A 643 -12.75 -5.80 -6.04
C ALA A 643 -14.22 -5.89 -5.58
N LEU A 644 -14.93 -4.76 -5.50
CA LEU A 644 -16.34 -4.72 -5.15
C LEU A 644 -17.21 -5.45 -6.19
N ARG A 645 -16.94 -5.28 -7.49
CA ARG A 645 -17.64 -6.02 -8.56
C ARG A 645 -17.31 -7.51 -8.56
N ALA A 646 -16.08 -7.86 -8.20
CA ALA A 646 -15.70 -9.25 -7.98
C ALA A 646 -16.47 -9.87 -6.79
N ARG A 647 -16.57 -9.17 -5.65
CA ARG A 647 -17.43 -9.56 -4.50
C ARG A 647 -18.90 -9.67 -4.88
N ALA A 648 -19.36 -8.82 -5.80
CA ALA A 648 -20.71 -8.87 -6.35
C ALA A 648 -20.93 -9.99 -7.38
N ARG A 649 -19.90 -10.80 -7.69
CA ARG A 649 -19.92 -11.88 -8.70
C ARG A 649 -20.17 -11.38 -10.13
N GLN A 650 -19.75 -10.15 -10.40
CA GLN A 650 -19.93 -9.47 -11.69
C GLN A 650 -18.60 -9.44 -12.47
N GLY A 651 -18.12 -10.62 -12.85
CA GLY A 651 -16.80 -10.81 -13.48
C GLY A 651 -16.57 -9.98 -14.74
N ASP A 652 -17.55 -9.94 -15.65
CA ASP A 652 -17.42 -9.17 -16.90
C ASP A 652 -17.36 -7.65 -16.64
N VAL A 653 -18.05 -7.16 -15.61
CA VAL A 653 -18.00 -5.75 -15.20
C VAL A 653 -16.64 -5.43 -14.58
N ALA A 654 -16.15 -6.30 -13.69
CA ALA A 654 -14.82 -6.17 -13.08
C ALA A 654 -13.72 -6.16 -14.15
N ALA A 655 -13.80 -7.03 -15.15
CA ALA A 655 -12.85 -7.05 -16.27
C ALA A 655 -12.91 -5.77 -17.13
N SER A 656 -14.12 -5.23 -17.38
CA SER A 656 -14.26 -3.96 -18.11
C SER A 656 -13.59 -2.81 -17.37
N LEU A 657 -13.80 -2.71 -16.05
CA LEU A 657 -13.18 -1.69 -15.20
C LEU A 657 -11.65 -1.84 -15.14
N LEU A 658 -11.14 -3.08 -15.11
CA LEU A 658 -9.71 -3.34 -15.19
C LEU A 658 -9.14 -2.85 -16.53
N GLU A 659 -9.79 -3.14 -17.66
CA GLU A 659 -9.31 -2.68 -18.96
C GLU A 659 -9.27 -1.15 -19.08
N GLU A 660 -10.25 -0.45 -18.47
CA GLU A 660 -10.27 1.01 -18.33
C GLU A 660 -9.10 1.51 -17.48
N ALA A 661 -8.89 0.92 -16.30
CA ALA A 661 -7.83 1.30 -15.37
C ALA A 661 -6.41 1.12 -15.95
N LEU A 662 -6.25 0.18 -16.88
CA LEU A 662 -4.97 -0.13 -17.52
C LEU A 662 -4.71 0.68 -18.80
N THR A 663 -5.59 1.63 -19.16
CA THR A 663 -5.38 2.51 -20.32
C THR A 663 -4.22 3.48 -20.08
N PRO A 664 -3.47 3.88 -21.12
CA PRO A 664 -2.42 4.87 -20.98
C PRO A 664 -2.99 6.21 -20.54
N PHE A 665 -2.31 6.86 -19.60
CA PHE A 665 -2.64 8.21 -19.19
C PHE A 665 -1.96 9.22 -20.13
N ASP A 666 -2.76 9.85 -21.00
CA ASP A 666 -2.28 10.82 -22.00
C ASP A 666 -2.29 12.29 -21.50
N GLY A 667 -2.63 12.51 -20.23
CA GLY A 667 -2.67 13.83 -19.61
C GLY A 667 -1.33 14.32 -19.07
N ASP A 668 -1.33 15.48 -18.40
CA ASP A 668 -0.17 15.98 -17.67
C ASP A 668 0.02 15.19 -16.37
N ALA A 669 1.03 14.32 -16.34
CA ALA A 669 1.33 13.43 -15.21
C ALA A 669 1.75 14.18 -13.93
N THR A 670 2.11 15.46 -14.03
CA THR A 670 2.52 16.30 -12.90
C THR A 670 1.37 17.12 -12.32
N ARG A 671 0.22 17.16 -13.00
CA ARG A 671 -0.94 17.95 -12.60
C ARG A 671 -1.83 17.17 -11.64
N HIS A 672 -2.33 17.86 -10.63
CA HIS A 672 -3.41 17.35 -9.78
C HIS A 672 -4.72 17.32 -10.56
N GLY A 673 -5.24 16.11 -10.80
CA GLY A 673 -6.52 15.91 -11.48
C GLY A 673 -7.72 16.38 -10.63
N PRO A 674 -8.82 16.82 -11.26
CA PRO A 674 -10.03 17.22 -10.54
C PRO A 674 -10.72 16.02 -9.89
N VAL A 675 -11.15 16.16 -8.64
CA VAL A 675 -11.81 15.10 -7.85
C VAL A 675 -13.31 14.92 -8.16
N ASP A 676 -13.85 15.74 -9.05
CA ASP A 676 -15.27 15.80 -9.44
C ASP A 676 -15.66 14.77 -10.52
N GLY A 677 -14.70 13.95 -10.97
CA GLY A 677 -14.91 12.93 -11.99
C GLY A 677 -14.99 13.46 -13.42
N SER A 678 -14.58 14.71 -13.67
CA SER A 678 -14.46 15.26 -15.03
C SER A 678 -13.27 14.70 -15.82
N GLU A 679 -12.28 14.15 -15.13
CA GLU A 679 -11.10 13.49 -15.70
C GLU A 679 -10.75 12.22 -14.91
N TRP A 680 -10.19 11.24 -15.61
CA TRP A 680 -9.86 9.92 -15.05
C TRP A 680 -8.37 9.64 -15.15
N GLY A 681 -7.91 8.71 -14.31
CA GLY A 681 -6.51 8.29 -14.29
C GLY A 681 -6.16 7.35 -15.45
N GLY A 682 -5.04 6.64 -15.30
CA GLY A 682 -4.57 5.61 -16.21
C GLY A 682 -3.18 5.14 -15.77
N LEU A 683 -2.44 4.54 -16.70
CA LEU A 683 -1.07 4.11 -16.50
C LEU A 683 -0.07 5.03 -17.21
N LEU A 684 1.01 5.38 -16.50
CA LEU A 684 2.16 6.09 -17.05
C LEU A 684 3.03 5.18 -17.93
N PRO A 685 3.99 5.73 -18.70
CA PRO A 685 4.90 4.94 -19.53
C PRO A 685 5.72 3.87 -18.79
N ASN A 686 5.90 4.01 -17.47
CA ASN A 686 6.52 3.01 -16.59
C ASN A 686 5.50 2.10 -15.86
N LEU A 687 4.23 2.11 -16.27
CA LEU A 687 3.09 1.38 -15.69
C LEU A 687 2.66 1.82 -14.28
N PHE A 688 3.13 2.97 -13.79
CA PHE A 688 2.58 3.57 -12.58
C PHE A 688 1.14 4.05 -12.78
N SER A 689 0.28 3.75 -11.82
CA SER A 689 -1.12 4.17 -11.77
C SER A 689 -1.20 5.64 -11.38
N THR A 690 -2.20 6.35 -11.91
CA THR A 690 -2.34 7.78 -11.65
C THR A 690 -3.63 8.10 -10.92
N HIS A 691 -3.50 9.02 -9.96
CA HIS A 691 -4.64 9.79 -9.50
C HIS A 691 -5.16 10.75 -10.58
N PRO A 692 -4.38 11.45 -11.44
CA PRO A 692 -2.99 11.95 -11.37
C PRO A 692 -2.73 12.96 -10.23
N PRO A 693 -1.45 13.14 -9.81
CA PRO A 693 -0.23 12.52 -10.36
C PRO A 693 -0.06 11.03 -9.95
N PHE A 694 1.13 10.44 -10.13
CA PHE A 694 1.43 9.06 -9.72
C PHE A 694 1.01 8.79 -8.27
N GLN A 695 0.20 7.74 -8.10
CA GLN A 695 -0.14 7.14 -6.82
C GLN A 695 -0.09 5.61 -6.95
N ILE A 696 0.58 4.94 -6.01
CA ILE A 696 0.89 3.52 -6.12
C ILE A 696 -0.28 2.61 -5.73
N ASP A 697 -1.22 3.13 -4.96
CA ASP A 697 -2.38 2.42 -4.42
C ASP A 697 -3.12 1.58 -5.48
N GLY A 698 -3.42 2.15 -6.65
CA GLY A 698 -4.00 1.42 -7.78
C GLY A 698 -3.15 0.21 -8.20
N ASN A 699 -1.83 0.39 -8.35
CA ASN A 699 -0.91 -0.69 -8.70
C ASN A 699 -0.90 -1.82 -7.66
N LEU A 700 -0.92 -1.48 -6.36
CA LEU A 700 -0.84 -2.46 -5.27
C LEU A 700 -2.20 -3.12 -4.96
N GLY A 701 -3.30 -2.45 -5.33
CA GLY A 701 -4.66 -2.97 -5.22
C GLY A 701 -5.06 -3.93 -6.34
N PHE A 702 -4.56 -3.76 -7.57
CA PHE A 702 -4.93 -4.63 -8.70
C PHE A 702 -4.71 -6.13 -8.46
N PRO A 703 -3.58 -6.60 -7.88
CA PRO A 703 -3.39 -8.03 -7.61
C PRO A 703 -4.48 -8.61 -6.69
N ALA A 704 -4.90 -7.86 -5.65
CA ALA A 704 -5.97 -8.29 -4.75
C ALA A 704 -7.33 -8.28 -5.45
N ALA A 705 -7.63 -7.25 -6.24
CA ALA A 705 -8.87 -7.16 -6.99
C ALA A 705 -9.00 -8.28 -8.05
N ILE A 706 -7.90 -8.63 -8.73
CA ILE A 706 -7.83 -9.76 -9.66
C ILE A 706 -7.96 -11.09 -8.91
N ALA A 707 -7.31 -11.23 -7.75
CA ALA A 707 -7.47 -12.42 -6.93
C ALA A 707 -8.94 -12.63 -6.51
N GLU A 708 -9.64 -11.58 -6.08
CA GLU A 708 -11.07 -11.61 -5.73
C GLU A 708 -11.99 -12.05 -6.89
N MET A 709 -11.56 -11.88 -8.15
CA MET A 709 -12.27 -12.40 -9.33
C MET A 709 -12.11 -13.92 -9.47
N LEU A 710 -10.93 -14.43 -9.11
CA LEU A 710 -10.52 -15.82 -9.29
C LEU A 710 -10.82 -16.70 -8.07
N VAL A 711 -10.72 -16.15 -6.86
CA VAL A 711 -10.95 -16.84 -5.60
C VAL A 711 -11.38 -15.85 -4.51
N GLN A 712 -12.39 -16.25 -3.75
CA GLN A 712 -12.84 -15.57 -2.53
C GLN A 712 -12.66 -16.51 -1.34
N SER A 713 -12.21 -16.02 -0.20
CA SER A 713 -12.01 -16.85 1.01
C SER A 713 -12.62 -16.25 2.27
N HIS A 714 -13.67 -15.44 2.12
CA HIS A 714 -14.40 -14.78 3.21
C HIS A 714 -15.73 -15.49 3.51
N GLY A 715 -16.41 -15.13 4.59
CA GLY A 715 -17.71 -15.73 4.96
C GLY A 715 -17.62 -17.24 5.24
N GLY A 716 -16.49 -17.69 5.80
CA GLY A 716 -16.24 -19.07 6.22
C GLY A 716 -16.09 -20.09 5.10
N ARG A 717 -15.78 -19.66 3.86
CA ARG A 717 -15.67 -20.55 2.69
C ARG A 717 -14.61 -20.10 1.71
N VAL A 718 -14.07 -21.04 0.94
CA VAL A 718 -13.26 -20.78 -0.26
C VAL A 718 -14.15 -20.95 -1.49
N HIS A 719 -14.45 -19.87 -2.19
CA HIS A 719 -15.25 -19.85 -3.41
C HIS A 719 -14.33 -19.70 -4.63
N LEU A 720 -14.28 -20.74 -5.45
CA LEU A 720 -13.44 -20.83 -6.64
C LEU A 720 -14.15 -20.24 -7.85
N LEU A 721 -13.41 -19.44 -8.64
CA LEU A 721 -13.88 -18.75 -9.83
C LEU A 721 -15.20 -17.97 -9.62
N PRO A 722 -15.36 -17.22 -8.50
CA PRO A 722 -16.64 -16.62 -8.12
C PRO A 722 -17.10 -15.51 -9.09
N ALA A 723 -16.15 -14.87 -9.78
CA ALA A 723 -16.40 -13.80 -10.73
C ALA A 723 -15.44 -13.90 -11.94
N LEU A 724 -15.21 -15.12 -12.44
CA LEU A 724 -14.38 -15.33 -13.64
C LEU A 724 -15.05 -14.67 -14.86
N PRO A 725 -14.39 -13.71 -15.55
CA PRO A 725 -14.93 -13.10 -16.76
C PRO A 725 -15.10 -14.12 -17.89
N GLN A 726 -16.14 -13.97 -18.71
CA GLN A 726 -16.38 -14.87 -19.86
C GLN A 726 -15.24 -14.83 -20.88
N SER A 727 -14.50 -13.72 -20.95
CA SER A 727 -13.34 -13.54 -21.81
C SER A 727 -12.10 -14.30 -21.31
N TRP A 728 -12.02 -14.62 -20.01
CA TRP A 728 -10.87 -15.28 -19.38
C TRP A 728 -10.99 -16.80 -19.48
N ARG A 729 -10.97 -17.31 -20.72
CA ARG A 729 -11.21 -18.74 -20.99
C ARG A 729 -10.13 -19.67 -20.47
N LEU A 730 -8.89 -19.21 -20.37
CA LEU A 730 -7.74 -20.00 -19.97
C LEU A 730 -7.02 -19.27 -18.86
N GLY A 731 -6.48 -20.00 -17.90
CA GLY A 731 -5.51 -19.46 -16.98
C GLY A 731 -5.16 -20.39 -15.84
N ASP A 732 -4.21 -19.93 -15.04
CA ASP A 732 -3.68 -20.64 -13.90
C ASP A 732 -3.17 -19.62 -12.88
N VAL A 733 -3.42 -19.91 -11.60
CA VAL A 733 -2.90 -19.16 -10.47
C VAL A 733 -2.32 -20.14 -9.46
N GLN A 734 -1.12 -19.86 -8.97
CA GLN A 734 -0.39 -20.72 -8.05
C GLN A 734 -0.02 -19.95 -6.80
N GLY A 735 -0.04 -20.60 -5.64
CA GLY A 735 0.51 -20.05 -4.40
C GLY A 735 -0.30 -18.90 -3.81
N ILE A 736 -1.61 -18.83 -4.05
CA ILE A 736 -2.49 -17.78 -3.49
C ILE A 736 -2.96 -18.21 -2.11
N ALA A 737 -2.74 -17.39 -1.08
CA ALA A 737 -3.27 -17.67 0.24
C ALA A 737 -4.80 -17.56 0.25
N VAL A 738 -5.44 -18.43 1.02
CA VAL A 738 -6.87 -18.43 1.29
C VAL A 738 -7.09 -18.75 2.77
N ARG A 739 -8.11 -18.15 3.38
CA ARG A 739 -8.45 -18.41 4.78
C ARG A 739 -9.06 -19.82 4.96
N PRO A 740 -8.85 -20.50 6.11
CA PRO A 740 -7.98 -20.12 7.22
C PRO A 740 -6.58 -20.75 7.10
N GLY A 741 -5.55 -19.96 6.80
CA GLY A 741 -4.16 -20.43 6.77
C GLY A 741 -3.82 -21.48 5.71
N LEU A 742 -4.47 -21.43 4.55
CA LEU A 742 -4.27 -22.36 3.43
C LEU A 742 -3.69 -21.63 2.21
N VAL A 743 -3.14 -22.39 1.28
CA VAL A 743 -2.68 -21.91 -0.02
C VAL A 743 -3.40 -22.67 -1.13
N LEU A 744 -3.78 -21.98 -2.20
CA LEU A 744 -4.52 -22.50 -3.34
C LEU A 744 -3.67 -22.42 -4.61
N ASP A 745 -3.62 -23.55 -5.32
CA ASP A 745 -3.32 -23.62 -6.74
C ASP A 745 -4.62 -23.89 -7.50
N LEU A 746 -4.88 -23.16 -8.59
CA LEU A 746 -6.14 -23.22 -9.36
C LEU A 746 -5.86 -23.00 -10.84
N SER A 747 -6.37 -23.91 -11.68
CA SER A 747 -6.24 -23.84 -13.14
C SER A 747 -7.59 -23.99 -13.81
N TRP A 748 -7.82 -23.27 -14.91
CA TRP A 748 -9.07 -23.33 -15.67
C TRP A 748 -8.83 -23.31 -17.18
N SER A 749 -9.75 -23.94 -17.93
CA SER A 749 -9.78 -23.98 -19.39
C SER A 749 -11.23 -23.92 -19.87
N ASP A 750 -11.46 -23.23 -20.98
CA ASP A 750 -12.77 -22.90 -21.52
C ASP A 750 -13.74 -22.30 -20.47
N GLY A 751 -13.19 -21.52 -19.53
CA GLY A 751 -13.95 -20.88 -18.43
C GLY A 751 -14.39 -21.86 -17.33
N GLN A 752 -13.85 -23.08 -17.31
CA GLN A 752 -14.17 -24.11 -16.32
C GLN A 752 -12.93 -24.53 -15.55
N MET A 753 -13.08 -24.75 -14.24
CA MET A 753 -12.01 -25.30 -13.41
C MET A 753 -11.54 -26.65 -13.98
N THR A 754 -10.22 -26.81 -14.09
CA THR A 754 -9.57 -28.05 -14.54
C THR A 754 -8.83 -28.75 -13.39
N SER A 755 -8.28 -27.97 -12.48
CA SER A 755 -7.66 -28.46 -11.24
C SER A 755 -7.72 -27.38 -10.17
N ALA A 756 -7.86 -27.81 -8.92
CA ALA A 756 -7.65 -26.98 -7.75
C ALA A 756 -7.08 -27.83 -6.61
N ALA A 757 -6.09 -27.30 -5.91
CA ALA A 757 -5.43 -27.97 -4.79
C ALA A 757 -5.22 -27.01 -3.63
N LEU A 758 -5.57 -27.47 -2.42
CA LEU A 758 -5.30 -26.74 -1.18
C LEU A 758 -4.07 -27.31 -0.50
N HIS A 759 -3.14 -26.44 -0.11
CA HIS A 759 -1.93 -26.77 0.60
C HIS A 759 -2.02 -26.20 2.01
N ASN A 760 -1.77 -27.06 3.01
CA ASN A 760 -1.66 -26.65 4.40
C ASN A 760 -0.18 -26.68 4.79
N HIS A 761 0.42 -25.50 4.94
CA HIS A 761 1.80 -25.35 5.40
C HIS A 761 1.91 -25.21 6.92
N GLY A 762 0.78 -25.15 7.62
CA GLY A 762 0.71 -25.04 9.07
C GLY A 762 0.91 -26.37 9.79
N SER A 763 0.86 -26.31 11.12
CA SER A 763 1.03 -27.44 12.03
C SER A 763 -0.28 -28.09 12.50
N GLU A 764 -1.41 -27.50 12.15
CA GLU A 764 -2.75 -27.97 12.55
C GLU A 764 -3.56 -28.35 11.31
N ASP A 765 -4.42 -29.36 11.44
CA ASP A 765 -5.37 -29.71 10.40
C ASP A 765 -6.36 -28.55 10.20
N ARG A 766 -6.77 -28.34 8.95
CA ARG A 766 -7.75 -27.31 8.57
C ARG A 766 -8.92 -27.96 7.86
N THR A 767 -10.13 -27.52 8.20
CA THR A 767 -11.36 -27.90 7.52
C THR A 767 -11.99 -26.65 6.95
N VAL A 768 -12.33 -26.67 5.66
CA VAL A 768 -12.92 -25.51 4.99
C VAL A 768 -14.04 -25.92 4.03
N LEU A 769 -15.08 -25.08 3.95
CA LEU A 769 -16.12 -25.22 2.94
C LEU A 769 -15.59 -24.67 1.61
N VAL A 770 -15.51 -25.52 0.59
CA VAL A 770 -15.12 -25.11 -0.77
C VAL A 770 -16.36 -25.07 -1.67
N ARG A 771 -16.53 -23.98 -2.41
CA ARG A 771 -17.63 -23.75 -3.35
C ARG A 771 -17.11 -23.56 -4.77
N LEU A 772 -17.79 -24.17 -5.74
CA LEU A 772 -17.65 -23.89 -7.16
C LEU A 772 -19.05 -23.84 -7.78
N ALA A 773 -19.43 -22.67 -8.31
CA ALA A 773 -20.80 -22.42 -8.77
C ALA A 773 -21.84 -22.78 -7.68
N ASP A 774 -22.72 -23.76 -7.96
CA ASP A 774 -23.75 -24.22 -7.03
C ASP A 774 -23.35 -25.48 -6.23
N SER A 775 -22.12 -25.97 -6.42
CA SER A 775 -21.60 -27.14 -5.69
C SER A 775 -20.75 -26.71 -4.50
N GLU A 776 -20.94 -27.40 -3.38
CA GLU A 776 -20.15 -27.19 -2.15
C GLU A 776 -19.65 -28.53 -1.61
N ALA A 777 -18.44 -28.53 -1.05
CA ALA A 777 -17.87 -29.66 -0.33
C ALA A 777 -17.07 -29.18 0.88
N ILE A 778 -17.13 -29.94 1.97
CA ILE A 778 -16.21 -29.76 3.10
C ILE A 778 -14.92 -30.49 2.74
N VAL A 779 -13.80 -29.79 2.82
CA VAL A 779 -12.46 -30.32 2.52
C VAL A 779 -11.61 -30.27 3.78
N ASP A 780 -11.15 -31.44 4.19
CA ASP A 780 -10.15 -31.58 5.26
C ASP A 780 -8.75 -31.60 4.64
N VAL A 781 -7.89 -30.71 5.14
CA VAL A 781 -6.50 -30.55 4.69
C VAL A 781 -5.59 -30.75 5.90
N ALA A 782 -4.97 -31.93 5.98
CA ALA A 782 -4.10 -32.28 7.08
C ALA A 782 -2.85 -31.37 7.13
N ALA A 783 -2.31 -31.14 8.31
CA ALA A 783 -1.09 -30.36 8.50
C ALA A 783 0.06 -30.86 7.60
N GLY A 784 0.76 -29.94 6.92
CA GLY A 784 1.88 -30.25 6.02
C GLY A 784 1.49 -31.02 4.75
N SER A 785 0.21 -31.10 4.40
CA SER A 785 -0.29 -31.89 3.27
C SER A 785 -0.88 -31.03 2.14
N THR A 786 -1.23 -31.70 1.05
CA THR A 786 -1.96 -31.11 -0.09
C THR A 786 -3.17 -31.99 -0.38
N THR A 787 -4.32 -31.35 -0.56
CA THR A 787 -5.59 -32.01 -0.88
C THR A 787 -6.13 -31.46 -2.19
N ASP A 788 -6.33 -32.33 -3.18
CA ASP A 788 -7.01 -31.99 -4.44
C ASP A 788 -8.51 -31.78 -4.18
N ILE A 789 -9.08 -30.73 -4.78
CA ILE A 789 -10.50 -30.42 -4.67
C ILE A 789 -11.26 -31.18 -5.77
N ALA A 790 -12.05 -32.18 -5.37
CA ALA A 790 -12.95 -32.91 -6.25
C ALA A 790 -14.38 -32.36 -6.10
N LEU A 791 -14.74 -31.36 -6.91
CA LEU A 791 -16.12 -30.89 -7.06
C LEU A 791 -16.68 -31.34 -8.42
N PRO A 792 -17.97 -31.76 -8.51
CA PRO A 792 -18.57 -32.09 -9.79
C PRO A 792 -18.52 -30.87 -10.71
N LEU A 793 -17.93 -31.01 -11.89
CA LEU A 793 -18.01 -29.97 -12.90
C LEU A 793 -19.47 -29.87 -13.37
N ALA A 794 -19.96 -28.66 -13.64
CA ALA A 794 -21.34 -28.41 -14.02
C ALA A 794 -21.83 -29.22 -15.25
N SER A 795 -20.93 -29.82 -16.04
CA SER A 795 -21.26 -30.75 -17.12
C SER A 795 -21.78 -32.12 -16.68
N ASP A 796 -21.56 -32.51 -15.42
CA ASP A 796 -21.98 -33.81 -14.85
C ASP A 796 -23.30 -33.72 -14.06
N ALA A 797 -23.85 -32.51 -13.89
CA ALA A 797 -25.17 -32.32 -13.30
C ALA A 797 -26.26 -32.78 -14.28
N THR A 798 -26.69 -34.03 -14.14
CA THR A 798 -27.95 -34.49 -14.75
C THR A 798 -29.07 -33.57 -14.24
N PRO A 799 -29.95 -33.02 -15.10
CA PRO A 799 -30.99 -32.10 -14.64
C PRO A 799 -31.85 -32.80 -13.58
N ILE A 800 -31.78 -32.33 -12.34
CA ILE A 800 -32.71 -32.74 -11.31
C ILE A 800 -34.05 -32.14 -11.73
N ALA A 801 -34.98 -33.02 -12.12
CA ALA A 801 -36.36 -32.63 -12.37
C ALA A 801 -36.87 -31.89 -11.13
N GLN A 802 -37.33 -30.65 -11.34
CA GLN A 802 -38.10 -29.90 -10.36
C GLN A 802 -39.33 -30.74 -10.01
N ASP A 803 -39.29 -31.43 -8.87
CA ASP A 803 -40.49 -32.04 -8.29
C ASP A 803 -41.03 -31.13 -7.20
N ASP A 804 -42.29 -30.77 -7.42
CA ASP A 804 -43.09 -29.80 -6.71
C ASP A 804 -43.33 -30.25 -5.27
N ARG A 805 -42.70 -29.58 -4.29
CA ARG A 805 -43.09 -29.72 -2.88
C ARG A 805 -43.19 -28.38 -2.18
N ARG A 806 -44.25 -27.65 -2.54
CA ARG A 806 -45.01 -26.90 -1.53
C ARG A 806 -45.70 -27.89 -0.59
N ALA A 807 -45.30 -27.88 0.69
CA ALA A 807 -46.14 -28.03 1.90
C ALA A 807 -45.40 -28.75 3.03
N ARG A 808 -44.80 -28.00 3.95
CA ARG A 808 -45.19 -27.88 5.37
C ARG A 808 -44.23 -26.98 6.13
#